data_AF-A0A9Y4KIN2-F1
#
_entry.id   AF-A0A9Y4KIN2-F1
#
_cell.length_a   1.000
_cell.length_b   1.000
_cell.length_c   1.000
_cell.angle_alpha   90.00
_cell.angle_beta   90.00
_cell.angle_gamma   90.00
#
_symmetry.space_group_name_H-M   'P 1'
#
loop_
_entity.id
_entity.type
_entity.pdbx_description
1 polymer ?
#
loop_
_entity_poly.entity_id
_entity_poly.type
_entity_poly.pdbx_seq_one_letter_code
_entity_poly.pdbx_strand_id
1 'polypeptide(L)'
;MISSLPLSCALHVSTVQMSAGSGQKLLIAALIVFAHGGAQAWTYNYSTGPNQRWLEARQWCQKHFTDMVGIQNREETEFLNKLLPSNPKYYWIGIHKVAGAWTWAGSNQNVPEEAQNWATSEPDNIAGQDCVEIYIKRETDSAKWNNEKCRNKKGTVCYADSCMQDSCSAHADCVETVGSFTCRCHPGFFGPRCDEATACKPLPDPAHGFQRCFHPFGSSRFNSSCFFGCELGFRLVGESQLLCQAGGRWSRAAPLCQAGQCPVLNHTSFSGGRMTCSHPVAPYSYNSTCEFRCDDGYELTGDARMHCDHSGQWTASVPACTVIKCPAIISPATGSVTCVDAVEPFSFGSRCDFTCREGFYLTGDEALTCLASGRWSNATPTCTAVQCSRLKPPLHAHVQCKDPAAEHSYGSTCTVHCEDGFDLIGANVTTCSAQATWSHAPPDCRAKTCNPVQSPRHGSLSCSDPNAPFSFGSRCTETCDEGFLLNGTSSFECTSQGRWSADMPSCLVLTGTADTNCTSEGRWSREMPRCQARQCPLLAEAPRHGRMTCSHPDSPFSYGSVCSFECSEGFRLREAPAMTCNASGLWSQTPAGCQPVQCATLRASSSSLSMNCSHPLGNFSFGSQCAFACEEGSSLNGSSVLLCSPTGLWTDSPPSCIGMSMGTAMLLYAGAGAASAILILVLVGLVFLVMMQFKRKGESIMNDEQPWAETENPAFEF
;
A
#
# COMPACT_ATOMS: atom_id res chain seq x y z
N MET A 1 37.60 16.34 -50.17
CA MET A 1 37.82 15.82 -51.53
C MET A 1 38.16 17.00 -52.43
N ILE A 2 39.30 16.91 -53.15
CA ILE A 2 39.69 17.66 -54.38
C ILE A 2 39.96 19.18 -54.18
N SER A 3 41.21 19.66 -53.92
CA SER A 3 42.36 19.98 -54.81
C SER A 3 42.01 20.94 -55.97
N SER A 4 42.54 22.18 -56.06
CA SER A 4 43.89 22.48 -56.60
C SER A 4 44.35 23.96 -56.43
N LEU A 5 45.65 24.12 -56.11
CA LEU A 5 46.57 25.30 -56.12
C LEU A 5 47.13 25.59 -57.56
N PRO A 6 48.20 26.42 -57.83
CA PRO A 6 48.94 27.50 -57.09
C PRO A 6 49.39 28.74 -57.95
N LEU A 7 50.04 29.76 -57.33
CA LEU A 7 51.40 30.31 -57.60
C LEU A 7 51.59 31.71 -56.91
N SER A 8 52.36 31.81 -55.80
CA SER A 8 53.81 32.22 -55.68
C SER A 8 54.01 33.75 -55.70
N CYS A 9 54.67 34.47 -54.76
CA CYS A 9 55.91 34.24 -54.00
C CYS A 9 56.01 35.09 -52.69
N ALA A 10 56.60 34.49 -51.63
CA ALA A 10 57.64 34.96 -50.67
C ALA A 10 57.59 36.38 -50.01
N LEU A 11 57.93 36.66 -48.73
CA LEU A 11 58.93 36.13 -47.77
C LEU A 11 58.66 36.65 -46.32
N HIS A 12 59.00 35.82 -45.31
CA HIS A 12 59.54 36.04 -43.93
C HIS A 12 59.13 37.27 -43.08
N VAL A 13 58.56 37.18 -41.86
CA VAL A 13 58.93 36.61 -40.53
C VAL A 13 58.98 37.76 -39.49
N SER A 14 58.39 37.46 -38.33
CA SER A 14 58.12 38.34 -37.20
C SER A 14 59.28 38.52 -36.21
N THR A 15 59.05 39.47 -35.29
CA THR A 15 59.61 39.70 -33.94
C THR A 15 60.89 40.52 -33.83
N VAL A 16 60.83 41.63 -33.06
CA VAL A 16 61.84 42.05 -32.07
C VAL A 16 61.18 42.92 -30.98
N GLN A 17 61.49 42.57 -29.72
CA GLN A 17 61.26 43.30 -28.45
C GLN A 17 62.11 44.58 -28.35
N MET A 18 61.60 45.62 -27.68
CA MET A 18 62.42 46.76 -27.26
C MET A 18 62.94 46.56 -25.83
N SER A 19 64.27 46.58 -25.64
CA SER A 19 64.92 46.98 -24.39
C SER A 19 66.23 47.75 -24.65
N ALA A 20 66.30 48.95 -24.06
CA ALA A 20 67.43 49.77 -23.61
C ALA A 20 68.74 49.85 -24.42
N GLY A 21 69.17 51.09 -24.74
CA GLY A 21 70.55 51.38 -25.15
C GLY A 21 70.80 52.87 -25.41
N SER A 22 71.69 53.45 -24.60
CA SER A 22 72.16 54.84 -24.61
C SER A 22 73.12 55.15 -25.78
N GLY A 23 72.98 56.35 -26.36
CA GLY A 23 74.07 57.17 -26.89
C GLY A 23 74.60 56.89 -28.31
N GLN A 24 74.15 57.67 -29.31
CA GLN A 24 75.00 58.62 -30.05
C GLN A 24 74.19 59.46 -31.06
N LYS A 25 74.73 60.65 -31.32
CA LYS A 25 74.18 61.79 -32.06
C LYS A 25 73.87 61.48 -33.54
N LEU A 26 72.69 61.92 -34.00
CA LEU A 26 72.37 62.33 -35.38
C LEU A 26 71.11 63.21 -35.26
N LEU A 27 71.19 64.54 -35.08
CA LEU A 27 71.30 65.56 -36.13
C LEU A 27 70.66 65.15 -37.47
N ILE A 28 69.32 65.23 -37.53
CA ILE A 28 68.55 65.50 -38.75
C ILE A 28 67.47 66.50 -38.32
N ALA A 29 67.80 67.79 -38.32
CA ALA A 29 67.42 68.69 -39.42
C ALA A 29 65.90 68.72 -39.62
N ALA A 30 65.16 69.21 -38.62
CA ALA A 30 63.86 69.82 -38.89
C ALA A 30 64.13 71.07 -39.71
N LEU A 31 63.80 70.95 -40.99
CA LEU A 31 64.00 71.91 -42.05
C LEU A 31 63.73 73.32 -41.56
N ILE A 32 64.80 74.09 -41.66
CA ILE A 32 64.90 75.54 -41.73
C ILE A 32 63.60 76.08 -42.35
N VAL A 33 62.75 76.70 -41.52
CA VAL A 33 61.88 77.75 -42.04
C VAL A 33 62.85 78.87 -42.39
N PHE A 34 63.35 78.83 -43.62
CA PHE A 34 63.78 80.05 -44.25
C PHE A 34 62.48 80.85 -44.36
N ALA A 35 62.27 81.76 -43.41
CA ALA A 35 61.59 82.99 -43.71
C ALA A 35 62.48 83.73 -44.71
N HIS A 36 62.50 83.25 -45.95
CA HIS A 36 62.87 84.08 -47.07
C HIS A 36 61.81 85.17 -47.09
N GLY A 37 62.26 86.42 -47.02
CA GLY A 37 61.41 87.59 -47.13
C GLY A 37 60.48 87.40 -48.31
N GLY A 38 59.22 87.10 -48.00
CA GLY A 38 58.19 86.90 -48.99
C GLY A 38 57.96 88.24 -49.68
N ALA A 39 58.07 88.23 -51.01
CA ALA A 39 57.59 89.30 -51.83
C ALA A 39 56.14 89.64 -51.44
N GLN A 40 55.85 90.88 -51.08
CA GLN A 40 54.49 91.39 -51.21
C GLN A 40 54.26 91.58 -52.71
N ALA A 41 53.26 90.91 -53.24
CA ALA A 41 53.20 90.68 -54.66
C ALA A 41 51.81 91.04 -55.19
N TRP A 42 51.76 92.01 -56.08
CA TRP A 42 50.59 92.86 -56.28
C TRP A 42 50.07 92.72 -57.71
N THR A 43 48.90 93.31 -58.00
CA THR A 43 48.47 93.49 -59.38
C THR A 43 49.06 94.77 -59.96
N TYR A 44 49.77 94.66 -61.08
CA TYR A 44 50.52 95.78 -61.66
C TYR A 44 49.75 96.45 -62.78
N ASN A 45 49.69 97.78 -62.73
CA ASN A 45 49.07 98.62 -63.73
C ASN A 45 50.08 99.66 -64.24
N TYR A 46 49.92 100.12 -65.48
CA TYR A 46 50.87 101.07 -66.05
C TYR A 46 50.18 102.09 -66.95
N SER A 47 50.81 103.25 -67.09
CA SER A 47 50.42 104.29 -68.04
C SER A 47 51.55 104.56 -69.02
N THR A 48 51.26 104.42 -70.32
CA THR A 48 52.18 104.73 -71.43
C THR A 48 51.97 106.12 -72.01
N GLY A 49 50.92 106.85 -71.58
CA GLY A 49 50.62 108.17 -72.09
C GLY A 49 49.50 108.88 -71.32
N PRO A 50 49.69 110.16 -70.92
CA PRO A 50 50.91 110.96 -71.08
C PRO A 50 52.00 110.57 -70.06
N ASN A 51 53.27 110.58 -70.49
CA ASN A 51 54.42 110.40 -69.61
C ASN A 51 54.51 111.55 -68.57
N GLN A 52 54.81 111.23 -67.31
CA GLN A 52 54.69 112.14 -66.16
C GLN A 52 56.02 112.29 -65.42
N ARG A 53 56.16 113.36 -64.63
CA ARG A 53 57.28 113.50 -63.67
C ARG A 53 57.11 112.51 -62.53
N TRP A 54 58.18 112.12 -61.85
CA TRP A 54 58.12 111.08 -60.81
C TRP A 54 57.08 111.38 -59.71
N LEU A 55 56.98 112.64 -59.26
CA LEU A 55 55.99 113.04 -58.25
C LEU A 55 54.55 112.99 -58.79
N GLU A 56 54.33 113.42 -60.02
CA GLU A 56 53.02 113.37 -60.70
C GLU A 56 52.59 111.91 -60.92
N ALA A 57 53.52 111.07 -61.35
CA ALA A 57 53.37 109.64 -61.51
C ALA A 57 52.94 108.96 -60.20
N ARG A 58 53.56 109.33 -59.08
CA ARG A 58 53.19 108.83 -57.75
C ARG A 58 51.77 109.21 -57.36
N GLN A 59 51.44 110.50 -57.48
CA GLN A 59 50.09 111.00 -57.19
C GLN A 59 49.02 110.33 -58.05
N TRP A 60 49.35 110.07 -59.32
CA TRP A 60 48.47 109.35 -60.23
C TRP A 60 48.25 107.90 -59.76
N CYS A 61 49.30 107.19 -59.36
CA CYS A 61 49.16 105.84 -58.80
C CYS A 61 48.32 105.84 -57.51
N GLN A 62 48.58 106.74 -56.56
CA GLN A 62 47.82 106.82 -55.30
C GLN A 62 46.35 107.21 -55.51
N LYS A 63 46.03 107.87 -56.62
CA LYS A 63 44.65 108.25 -56.95
C LYS A 63 43.86 107.11 -57.57
N HIS A 64 44.50 106.24 -58.35
CA HIS A 64 43.83 105.23 -59.16
C HIS A 64 44.09 103.78 -58.70
N PHE A 65 45.14 103.56 -57.91
CA PHE A 65 45.63 102.28 -57.40
C PHE A 65 46.19 102.49 -55.98
N THR A 66 47.09 101.62 -55.50
CA THR A 66 47.67 101.72 -54.15
C THR A 66 48.85 102.73 -54.12
N ASP A 67 49.95 102.48 -54.83
CA ASP A 67 51.06 103.43 -55.01
C ASP A 67 51.94 103.03 -56.23
N MET A 68 53.06 103.71 -56.48
CA MET A 68 54.06 103.30 -57.46
C MET A 68 54.81 102.05 -57.03
N VAL A 69 55.16 101.21 -58.01
CA VAL A 69 55.81 99.90 -57.78
C VAL A 69 57.19 100.05 -57.16
N GLY A 70 57.34 99.67 -55.90
CA GLY A 70 58.64 99.40 -55.30
C GLY A 70 59.01 97.94 -55.52
N ILE A 71 59.89 97.66 -56.48
CA ILE A 71 60.31 96.29 -56.82
C ILE A 71 61.07 95.68 -55.64
N GLN A 72 60.68 94.47 -55.24
CA GLN A 72 61.15 93.79 -54.03
C GLN A 72 62.09 92.62 -54.32
N ASN A 73 61.98 91.99 -55.48
CA ASN A 73 62.76 90.81 -55.83
C ASN A 73 62.89 90.61 -57.35
N ARG A 74 63.66 89.59 -57.72
CA ARG A 74 63.95 89.24 -59.11
C ARG A 74 62.75 88.66 -59.88
N GLU A 75 61.88 87.89 -59.23
CA GLU A 75 60.70 87.31 -59.88
C GLU A 75 59.71 88.41 -60.32
N GLU A 76 59.48 89.39 -59.44
CA GLU A 76 58.70 90.59 -59.74
C GLU A 76 59.31 91.39 -60.90
N THR A 77 60.64 91.54 -60.90
CA THR A 77 61.38 92.20 -61.99
C THR A 77 61.15 91.50 -63.33
N GLU A 78 61.28 90.18 -63.37
CA GLU A 78 61.06 89.38 -64.59
C GLU A 78 59.60 89.44 -65.05
N PHE A 79 58.65 89.46 -64.11
CA PHE A 79 57.23 89.61 -64.39
C PHE A 79 56.92 90.97 -65.02
N LEU A 80 57.39 92.06 -64.42
CA LEU A 80 57.21 93.42 -64.94
C LEU A 80 57.81 93.58 -66.33
N ASN A 81 58.99 93.00 -66.58
CA ASN A 81 59.62 93.05 -67.90
C ASN A 81 58.83 92.31 -68.98
N LYS A 82 58.11 91.24 -68.62
CA LYS A 82 57.19 90.55 -69.53
C LYS A 82 55.90 91.37 -69.74
N LEU A 83 55.29 91.83 -68.64
CA LEU A 83 54.01 92.53 -68.61
C LEU A 83 54.04 93.87 -69.34
N LEU A 84 55.04 94.71 -69.05
CA LEU A 84 55.07 96.10 -69.51
C LEU A 84 55.44 96.17 -71.01
N PRO A 85 54.74 96.96 -71.84
CA PRO A 85 55.13 97.18 -73.22
C PRO A 85 56.39 98.06 -73.29
N SER A 86 57.14 97.99 -74.38
CA SER A 86 58.29 98.88 -74.58
C SER A 86 57.82 100.34 -74.64
N ASN A 87 58.50 101.23 -73.91
CA ASN A 87 58.24 102.67 -73.91
C ASN A 87 59.56 103.40 -74.22
N PRO A 88 59.61 104.30 -75.22
CA PRO A 88 60.84 105.00 -75.59
C PRO A 88 61.40 105.92 -74.48
N LYS A 89 60.60 106.22 -73.44
CA LYS A 89 61.02 106.99 -72.26
C LYS A 89 61.16 106.15 -71.00
N TYR A 90 61.05 104.83 -71.11
CA TYR A 90 61.04 103.88 -69.99
C TYR A 90 59.96 104.21 -68.95
N TYR A 91 60.02 103.57 -67.78
CA TYR A 91 59.01 103.73 -66.73
C TYR A 91 59.62 104.15 -65.41
N TRP A 92 58.93 105.02 -64.68
CA TRP A 92 59.18 105.30 -63.29
C TRP A 92 58.75 104.13 -62.41
N ILE A 93 59.63 103.79 -61.46
CA ILE A 93 59.32 102.89 -60.34
C ILE A 93 59.33 103.69 -59.03
N GLY A 94 58.65 103.15 -58.03
CA GLY A 94 58.48 103.71 -56.69
C GLY A 94 59.74 103.68 -55.84
N ILE A 95 60.90 104.03 -56.39
CA ILE A 95 62.17 104.15 -55.67
C ILE A 95 62.73 105.55 -55.90
N HIS A 96 63.14 106.18 -54.80
CA HIS A 96 63.77 107.50 -54.82
C HIS A 96 64.81 107.62 -53.70
N LYS A 97 65.66 108.65 -53.77
CA LYS A 97 66.72 108.90 -52.81
C LYS A 97 66.20 109.78 -51.67
N VAL A 98 66.32 109.31 -50.42
CA VAL A 98 65.97 110.04 -49.20
C VAL A 98 67.16 109.99 -48.25
N ALA A 99 67.65 111.15 -47.82
CA ALA A 99 68.80 111.28 -46.92
C ALA A 99 70.05 110.46 -47.36
N GLY A 100 70.25 110.32 -48.67
CA GLY A 100 71.39 109.60 -49.26
C GLY A 100 71.17 108.12 -49.53
N ALA A 101 70.08 107.51 -49.06
CA ALA A 101 69.74 106.11 -49.27
C ALA A 101 68.59 105.94 -50.29
N TRP A 102 68.59 104.83 -51.04
CA TRP A 102 67.46 104.45 -51.90
C TRP A 102 66.32 103.90 -51.04
N THR A 103 65.13 104.46 -51.19
CA THR A 103 63.95 104.11 -50.40
C THR A 103 62.76 103.78 -51.28
N TRP A 104 62.00 102.74 -50.91
CA TRP A 104 60.71 102.48 -51.53
C TRP A 104 59.71 103.55 -51.10
N ALA A 105 59.11 104.20 -52.09
CA ALA A 105 58.17 105.29 -51.90
C ALA A 105 56.95 104.85 -51.07
N GLY A 106 56.42 103.65 -51.30
CA GLY A 106 55.20 103.15 -50.65
C GLY A 106 55.39 102.81 -49.16
N SER A 107 56.48 102.15 -48.79
CA SER A 107 56.74 101.70 -47.41
C SER A 107 57.65 102.64 -46.59
N ASN A 108 58.31 103.61 -47.25
CA ASN A 108 59.37 104.44 -46.68
C ASN A 108 60.53 103.64 -46.05
N GLN A 109 60.73 102.38 -46.46
CA GLN A 109 61.85 101.55 -46.05
C GLN A 109 63.01 101.66 -47.04
N ASN A 110 64.24 101.49 -46.55
CA ASN A 110 65.43 101.44 -47.40
C ASN A 110 65.40 100.20 -48.29
N VAL A 111 65.77 100.35 -49.56
CA VAL A 111 65.93 99.25 -50.49
C VAL A 111 67.22 98.50 -50.14
N PRO A 112 67.16 97.25 -49.65
CA PRO A 112 68.33 96.50 -49.25
C PRO A 112 69.18 96.14 -50.48
N GLU A 113 70.49 95.98 -50.30
CA GLU A 113 71.43 95.79 -51.42
C GLU A 113 71.08 94.56 -52.27
N GLU A 114 70.61 93.49 -51.65
CA GLU A 114 70.18 92.25 -52.32
C GLU A 114 68.93 92.39 -53.20
N ALA A 115 68.10 93.42 -52.97
CA ALA A 115 66.92 93.70 -53.78
C ALA A 115 67.22 94.69 -54.92
N GLN A 116 68.39 95.32 -54.91
CA GLN A 116 68.76 96.31 -55.91
C GLN A 116 69.15 95.65 -57.23
N ASN A 117 68.60 96.14 -58.34
CA ASN A 117 68.82 95.56 -59.68
C ASN A 117 69.33 96.61 -60.67
N TRP A 118 70.47 97.25 -60.38
CA TRP A 118 71.04 98.31 -61.20
C TRP A 118 71.62 97.82 -62.53
N ALA A 119 71.49 98.64 -63.57
CA ALA A 119 72.11 98.44 -64.87
C ALA A 119 73.65 98.52 -64.79
N THR A 120 74.33 98.04 -65.82
CA THR A 120 75.79 98.14 -65.86
C THR A 120 76.20 99.61 -65.79
N SER A 121 77.08 99.94 -64.84
CA SER A 121 77.56 101.30 -64.54
C SER A 121 76.56 102.23 -63.84
N GLU A 122 75.45 101.69 -63.33
CA GLU A 122 74.49 102.39 -62.46
C GLU A 122 74.58 101.84 -61.01
N PRO A 123 74.23 102.64 -59.98
CA PRO A 123 73.83 104.03 -60.07
C PRO A 123 75.02 104.97 -60.27
N ASP A 124 74.90 105.94 -61.18
CA ASP A 124 75.91 106.98 -61.37
C ASP A 124 75.90 108.05 -60.25
N ASN A 125 76.93 108.90 -60.22
CA ASN A 125 77.06 109.97 -59.21
C ASN A 125 76.64 111.36 -59.74
N ILE A 126 75.70 111.42 -60.70
CA ILE A 126 75.25 112.70 -61.27
C ILE A 126 74.29 113.41 -60.30
N ALA A 127 74.59 114.69 -60.00
CA ALA A 127 73.80 115.48 -59.06
C ALA A 127 72.33 115.66 -59.50
N GLY A 128 71.40 115.41 -58.57
CA GLY A 128 69.96 115.60 -58.74
C GLY A 128 69.22 114.45 -59.44
N GLN A 129 69.87 113.30 -59.60
CA GLN A 129 69.25 112.06 -60.06
C GLN A 129 68.73 111.22 -58.89
N ASP A 130 67.70 111.73 -58.25
CA ASP A 130 67.16 111.15 -57.01
C ASP A 130 65.98 110.19 -57.24
N CYS A 131 65.64 109.86 -58.49
CA CYS A 131 64.51 108.98 -58.84
C CYS A 131 64.95 107.83 -59.73
N VAL A 132 64.24 106.70 -59.68
CA VAL A 132 64.68 105.48 -60.39
C VAL A 132 63.72 105.11 -61.52
N GLU A 133 64.28 104.85 -62.70
CA GLU A 133 63.57 104.25 -63.82
C GLU A 133 63.96 102.77 -64.02
N ILE A 134 63.11 102.02 -64.75
CA ILE A 134 63.37 100.64 -65.15
C ILE A 134 63.41 100.46 -66.67
N TYR A 135 64.42 99.74 -67.16
CA TYR A 135 64.60 99.42 -68.57
C TYR A 135 63.77 98.23 -69.04
N ILE A 136 62.53 98.47 -69.43
CA ILE A 136 61.65 97.42 -69.95
C ILE A 136 61.99 97.08 -71.40
N LYS A 137 62.22 95.79 -71.69
CA LYS A 137 62.43 95.24 -73.04
C LYS A 137 63.57 95.92 -73.83
N ARG A 138 64.63 96.33 -73.13
CA ARG A 138 65.86 96.89 -73.72
C ARG A 138 66.79 95.76 -74.19
N GLU A 139 67.53 95.96 -75.29
CA GLU A 139 68.45 94.94 -75.82
C GLU A 139 69.54 94.53 -74.82
N THR A 140 70.08 95.49 -74.07
CA THR A 140 71.04 95.28 -72.97
C THR A 140 70.45 95.79 -71.66
N ASP A 141 70.82 95.17 -70.54
CA ASP A 141 70.35 95.56 -69.19
C ASP A 141 68.82 95.61 -69.06
N SER A 142 68.10 94.73 -69.77
CA SER A 142 66.65 94.61 -69.64
C SER A 142 66.25 94.31 -68.19
N ALA A 143 65.17 94.93 -67.75
CA ALA A 143 64.60 94.91 -66.41
C ALA A 143 65.51 95.51 -65.30
N LYS A 144 66.65 96.10 -65.66
CA LYS A 144 67.54 96.76 -64.69
C LYS A 144 67.22 98.23 -64.50
N TRP A 145 67.73 98.80 -63.42
CA TRP A 145 67.40 100.13 -62.93
C TRP A 145 68.45 101.17 -63.31
N ASN A 146 68.01 102.42 -63.40
CA ASN A 146 68.87 103.59 -63.65
C ASN A 146 68.39 104.76 -62.79
N ASN A 147 69.32 105.50 -62.17
CA ASN A 147 68.99 106.73 -61.47
C ASN A 147 68.86 107.89 -62.46
N GLU A 148 67.87 108.74 -62.22
CA GLU A 148 67.50 109.77 -63.17
C GLU A 148 66.86 110.98 -62.48
N LYS A 149 66.92 112.13 -63.15
CA LYS A 149 66.33 113.38 -62.68
C LYS A 149 64.82 113.24 -62.61
N CYS A 150 64.27 113.37 -61.42
CA CYS A 150 62.83 113.26 -61.12
C CYS A 150 61.92 114.17 -61.98
N ARG A 151 62.48 115.23 -62.59
CA ARG A 151 61.77 116.18 -63.48
C ARG A 151 61.53 115.64 -64.90
N ASN A 152 62.18 114.55 -65.30
CA ASN A 152 61.99 113.92 -66.60
C ASN A 152 60.62 113.25 -66.68
N LYS A 153 60.07 113.14 -67.89
CA LYS A 153 58.75 112.53 -68.13
C LYS A 153 58.92 111.10 -68.62
N LYS A 154 58.36 110.13 -67.89
CA LYS A 154 58.40 108.70 -68.23
C LYS A 154 57.03 108.05 -68.04
N GLY A 155 56.87 106.82 -68.51
CA GLY A 155 55.68 106.02 -68.17
C GLY A 155 55.63 105.75 -66.67
N THR A 156 54.49 105.35 -66.15
CA THR A 156 54.33 105.09 -64.71
C THR A 156 53.94 103.65 -64.49
N VAL A 157 54.56 102.97 -63.52
CA VAL A 157 54.09 101.66 -63.04
C VAL A 157 53.52 101.82 -61.64
N CYS A 158 52.27 101.39 -61.48
CA CYS A 158 51.54 101.34 -60.23
C CYS A 158 51.27 99.90 -59.82
N TYR A 159 51.01 99.69 -58.53
CA TYR A 159 50.47 98.43 -58.02
C TYR A 159 49.14 98.66 -57.30
N ALA A 160 48.33 97.61 -57.24
CA ALA A 160 47.10 97.52 -56.44
C ALA A 160 47.09 96.21 -55.66
N ASP A 161 46.48 96.22 -54.46
CA ASP A 161 46.19 95.00 -53.69
C ASP A 161 45.37 94.02 -54.55
N SER A 162 45.82 92.76 -54.63
CA SER A 162 45.06 91.69 -55.30
C SER A 162 44.07 91.03 -54.31
N CYS A 163 44.35 91.14 -53.02
CA CYS A 163 43.48 90.72 -51.93
C CYS A 163 42.36 91.73 -51.69
N MET A 164 41.16 91.40 -52.16
CA MET A 164 39.92 92.12 -51.87
C MET A 164 39.18 91.43 -50.72
N GLN A 165 38.21 92.13 -50.12
CA GLN A 165 37.44 91.63 -48.97
C GLN A 165 36.71 90.31 -49.26
N ASP A 166 36.39 90.05 -50.53
CA ASP A 166 35.76 88.84 -51.02
C ASP A 166 36.71 87.93 -51.81
N SER A 167 38.02 88.19 -51.87
CA SER A 167 38.96 87.32 -52.61
C SER A 167 38.98 85.89 -52.07
N CYS A 168 38.99 85.74 -50.74
CA CYS A 168 38.93 84.45 -50.04
C CYS A 168 37.63 84.32 -49.22
N SER A 169 37.29 83.10 -48.81
CA SER A 169 36.20 82.89 -47.84
C SER A 169 36.58 83.46 -46.47
N ALA A 170 35.59 83.54 -45.55
CA ALA A 170 35.83 83.89 -44.15
C ALA A 170 36.72 82.89 -43.39
N HIS A 171 37.11 81.77 -44.03
CA HIS A 171 37.91 80.69 -43.46
C HIS A 171 39.33 80.63 -44.04
N ALA A 172 39.85 81.75 -44.49
CA ALA A 172 41.20 81.86 -45.02
C ALA A 172 41.82 83.23 -44.81
N ASP A 173 43.14 83.26 -44.81
CA ASP A 173 43.91 84.49 -44.94
C ASP A 173 44.27 84.67 -46.42
N CYS A 174 43.97 85.85 -46.99
CA CYS A 174 44.40 86.17 -48.34
C CYS A 174 45.89 86.51 -48.35
N VAL A 175 46.63 85.91 -49.29
CA VAL A 175 48.07 86.09 -49.45
C VAL A 175 48.35 86.60 -50.86
N GLU A 176 48.96 87.77 -50.92
CA GLU A 176 49.41 88.44 -52.14
C GLU A 176 50.47 87.60 -52.89
N THR A 177 50.34 87.48 -54.22
CA THR A 177 51.27 86.73 -55.10
C THR A 177 51.51 87.53 -56.40
N VAL A 178 52.60 87.27 -57.14
CA VAL A 178 52.99 88.17 -58.26
C VAL A 178 51.90 88.19 -59.33
N GLY A 179 51.21 89.32 -59.48
CA GLY A 179 50.10 89.49 -60.42
C GLY A 179 48.79 88.79 -60.03
N SER A 180 48.66 88.27 -58.80
CA SER A 180 47.46 87.54 -58.35
C SER A 180 47.38 87.43 -56.82
N PHE A 181 46.47 86.60 -56.30
CA PHE A 181 46.43 86.23 -54.88
C PHE A 181 46.23 84.72 -54.72
N THR A 182 46.57 84.20 -53.54
CA THR A 182 46.22 82.84 -53.13
C THR A 182 45.58 82.86 -51.74
N CYS A 183 44.70 81.90 -51.45
CA CYS A 183 44.04 81.80 -50.15
C CYS A 183 44.75 80.76 -49.29
N ARG A 184 45.27 81.17 -48.14
CA ARG A 184 45.82 80.26 -47.14
C ARG A 184 44.69 79.82 -46.20
N CYS A 185 44.20 78.61 -46.40
CA CYS A 185 43.04 78.09 -45.68
C CYS A 185 43.31 77.89 -44.19
N HIS A 186 42.31 78.23 -43.36
CA HIS A 186 42.28 77.85 -41.95
C HIS A 186 42.08 76.32 -41.83
N PRO A 187 42.52 75.70 -40.71
CA PRO A 187 42.40 74.25 -40.54
C PRO A 187 40.96 73.75 -40.71
N GLY A 188 40.78 72.74 -41.56
CA GLY A 188 39.47 72.13 -41.82
C GLY A 188 38.73 72.69 -43.03
N PHE A 189 39.34 73.63 -43.75
CA PHE A 189 38.85 74.16 -45.02
C PHE A 189 39.89 73.96 -46.13
N PHE A 190 39.42 73.80 -47.36
CA PHE A 190 40.25 73.62 -48.54
C PHE A 190 39.57 74.19 -49.79
N GLY A 191 40.25 74.11 -50.93
CA GLY A 191 39.80 74.67 -52.20
C GLY A 191 40.48 76.01 -52.50
N PRO A 192 40.31 76.54 -53.72
CA PRO A 192 41.01 77.73 -54.18
C PRO A 192 40.65 79.00 -53.39
N ARG A 193 39.43 79.04 -52.80
CA ARG A 193 38.95 80.14 -51.95
C ARG A 193 38.67 79.70 -50.51
N CYS A 194 39.01 78.45 -50.15
CA CYS A 194 38.80 77.88 -48.81
C CYS A 194 37.33 77.88 -48.34
N ASP A 195 36.39 77.71 -49.26
CA ASP A 195 34.95 77.64 -49.05
C ASP A 195 34.46 76.19 -48.80
N GLU A 196 35.29 75.19 -49.10
CA GLU A 196 34.96 73.79 -48.88
C GLU A 196 35.45 73.29 -47.52
N ALA A 197 34.53 72.85 -46.66
CA ALA A 197 34.88 72.22 -45.39
C ALA A 197 35.27 70.74 -45.60
N THR A 198 36.37 70.30 -44.99
CA THR A 198 36.86 68.91 -45.08
C THR A 198 35.78 67.91 -44.64
N ALA A 199 35.52 66.89 -45.45
CA ALA A 199 34.54 65.86 -45.15
C ALA A 199 35.15 64.73 -44.31
N CYS A 200 34.42 64.30 -43.28
CA CYS A 200 34.63 63.05 -42.58
C CYS A 200 33.81 61.93 -43.22
N LYS A 201 34.24 60.68 -43.04
CA LYS A 201 33.46 59.51 -43.46
C LYS A 201 32.08 59.53 -42.77
N PRO A 202 30.96 59.38 -43.49
CA PRO A 202 29.63 59.32 -42.87
C PRO A 202 29.55 58.22 -41.81
N LEU A 203 28.94 58.52 -40.67
CA LEU A 203 28.75 57.57 -39.58
C LEU A 203 27.53 56.68 -39.87
N PRO A 204 27.63 55.35 -39.73
CA PRO A 204 26.50 54.46 -39.88
C PRO A 204 25.51 54.65 -38.73
N ASP A 205 24.24 54.31 -38.95
CA ASP A 205 23.24 54.29 -37.89
C ASP A 205 23.59 53.21 -36.85
N PRO A 206 23.61 53.55 -35.55
CA PRO A 206 23.94 52.58 -34.50
C PRO A 206 22.82 51.55 -34.35
N ALA A 207 23.14 50.26 -34.46
CA ALA A 207 22.19 49.19 -34.16
C ALA A 207 21.76 49.24 -32.69
N HIS A 208 20.45 49.17 -32.42
CA HIS A 208 19.87 49.32 -31.08
C HIS A 208 20.21 50.64 -30.40
N GLY A 209 20.34 51.71 -31.18
CA GLY A 209 20.63 53.04 -30.70
C GLY A 209 20.13 54.13 -31.63
N PHE A 210 20.48 55.37 -31.30
CA PHE A 210 20.14 56.54 -32.09
C PHE A 210 21.32 57.51 -32.15
N GLN A 211 21.40 58.26 -33.24
CA GLN A 211 22.35 59.36 -33.40
C GLN A 211 21.62 60.67 -33.70
N ARG A 212 22.12 61.77 -33.12
CA ARG A 212 21.64 63.14 -33.37
C ARG A 212 22.82 64.01 -33.74
N CYS A 213 22.85 64.46 -35.00
CA CYS A 213 23.98 65.21 -35.54
C CYS A 213 23.63 66.67 -35.84
N PHE A 214 24.60 67.55 -35.63
CA PHE A 214 24.57 68.97 -36.00
C PHE A 214 25.70 69.25 -37.00
N HIS A 215 25.34 69.86 -38.13
CA HIS A 215 26.19 69.98 -39.32
C HIS A 215 26.32 71.45 -39.76
N PRO A 216 27.22 72.24 -39.15
CA PRO A 216 27.31 73.68 -39.39
C PRO A 216 27.75 74.04 -40.81
N PHE A 217 28.59 73.21 -41.44
CA PHE A 217 29.15 73.44 -42.78
C PHE A 217 28.74 72.36 -43.79
N GLY A 218 27.62 71.67 -43.54
CA GLY A 218 27.12 70.57 -44.36
C GLY A 218 27.38 69.18 -43.76
N SER A 219 26.70 68.17 -44.31
CA SER A 219 26.65 66.82 -43.73
C SER A 219 28.03 66.18 -43.59
N SER A 220 28.34 65.73 -42.38
CA SER A 220 29.61 65.07 -42.02
C SER A 220 30.87 65.87 -42.39
N ARG A 221 30.82 67.20 -42.37
CA ARG A 221 31.99 68.08 -42.63
C ARG A 221 32.60 68.60 -41.34
N PHE A 222 33.77 69.25 -41.45
CA PHE A 222 34.52 69.83 -40.33
C PHE A 222 33.60 70.51 -39.32
N ASN A 223 33.88 70.32 -38.03
CA ASN A 223 33.08 70.84 -36.91
C ASN A 223 31.64 70.27 -36.80
N SER A 224 31.28 69.25 -37.60
CA SER A 224 30.07 68.45 -37.35
C SER A 224 30.20 67.72 -36.01
N SER A 225 29.13 67.74 -35.22
CA SER A 225 29.06 67.02 -33.95
C SER A 225 27.89 66.03 -33.95
N CYS A 226 28.14 64.80 -33.50
CA CYS A 226 27.12 63.76 -33.43
C CYS A 226 27.06 63.19 -32.02
N PHE A 227 25.86 63.24 -31.42
CA PHE A 227 25.55 62.65 -30.12
C PHE A 227 24.95 61.26 -30.31
N PHE A 228 25.36 60.30 -29.50
CA PHE A 228 24.92 58.91 -29.54
C PHE A 228 24.19 58.51 -28.25
N GLY A 229 23.13 57.74 -28.40
CA GLY A 229 22.44 57.08 -27.29
C GLY A 229 21.99 55.68 -27.69
N CYS A 230 21.67 54.86 -26.69
CA CYS A 230 21.21 53.49 -26.89
C CYS A 230 19.74 53.33 -26.50
N GLU A 231 19.08 52.36 -27.11
CA GLU A 231 17.75 51.91 -26.71
C GLU A 231 17.78 51.29 -25.30
N LEU A 232 16.60 51.16 -24.67
CA LEU A 232 16.48 50.58 -23.34
C LEU A 232 17.07 49.16 -23.30
N GLY A 233 17.86 48.86 -22.27
CA GLY A 233 18.51 47.55 -22.11
C GLY A 233 19.85 47.41 -22.86
N PHE A 234 20.28 48.47 -23.55
CA PHE A 234 21.59 48.56 -24.19
C PHE A 234 22.43 49.67 -23.53
N ARG A 235 23.71 49.40 -23.33
CA ARG A 235 24.70 50.35 -22.81
C ARG A 235 25.58 50.87 -23.94
N LEU A 236 25.92 52.15 -23.88
CA LEU A 236 26.85 52.76 -24.82
C LEU A 236 28.29 52.37 -24.49
N VAL A 237 29.00 51.79 -25.46
CA VAL A 237 30.43 51.45 -25.38
C VAL A 237 31.19 52.36 -26.33
N GLY A 238 31.88 53.37 -25.78
CA GLY A 238 32.61 54.40 -26.52
C GLY A 238 32.23 55.80 -26.06
N GLU A 239 32.62 56.82 -26.84
CA GLU A 239 32.28 58.22 -26.54
C GLU A 239 30.84 58.55 -26.94
N SER A 240 30.12 59.29 -26.10
CA SER A 240 28.75 59.74 -26.37
C SER A 240 28.66 60.88 -27.37
N GLN A 241 29.78 61.53 -27.70
CA GLN A 241 29.82 62.61 -28.68
C GLN A 241 31.08 62.52 -29.54
N LEU A 242 30.89 62.60 -30.86
CA LEU A 242 31.96 62.62 -31.85
C LEU A 242 32.01 63.96 -32.57
N LEU A 243 33.23 64.42 -32.87
CA LEU A 243 33.49 65.66 -33.60
C LEU A 243 34.30 65.38 -34.88
N CYS A 244 33.88 65.95 -36.01
CA CYS A 244 34.64 65.89 -37.25
C CYS A 244 35.81 66.89 -37.22
N GLN A 245 37.04 66.38 -37.23
CA GLN A 245 38.25 67.18 -37.08
C GLN A 245 38.76 67.69 -38.44
N ALA A 246 39.64 68.70 -38.39
CA ALA A 246 40.19 69.36 -39.58
C ALA A 246 40.86 68.41 -40.60
N GLY A 247 41.42 67.29 -40.11
CA GLY A 247 42.04 66.26 -40.95
C GLY A 247 41.07 65.26 -41.60
N GLY A 248 39.76 65.51 -41.55
CA GLY A 248 38.74 64.64 -42.18
C GLY A 248 38.49 63.32 -41.43
N ARG A 249 38.73 63.31 -40.12
CA ARG A 249 38.55 62.15 -39.24
C ARG A 249 37.67 62.53 -38.06
N TRP A 250 36.84 61.59 -37.61
CA TRP A 250 36.12 61.74 -36.35
C TRP A 250 37.08 61.62 -35.17
N SER A 251 36.79 62.35 -34.09
CA SER A 251 37.59 62.38 -32.85
C SER A 251 37.86 61.00 -32.26
N ARG A 252 36.91 60.07 -32.42
CA ARG A 252 36.97 58.64 -32.05
C ARG A 252 36.17 57.81 -33.05
N ALA A 253 36.24 56.49 -32.90
CA ALA A 253 35.37 55.55 -33.61
C ALA A 253 33.91 55.67 -33.14
N ALA A 254 32.97 55.31 -34.00
CA ALA A 254 31.54 55.24 -33.66
C ALA A 254 31.32 54.31 -32.46
N PRO A 255 30.58 54.75 -31.42
CA PRO A 255 30.29 53.90 -30.26
C PRO A 255 29.33 52.75 -30.64
N LEU A 256 29.36 51.68 -29.85
CA LEU A 256 28.49 50.52 -30.02
C LEU A 256 27.48 50.44 -28.88
N CYS A 257 26.24 50.06 -29.20
CA CYS A 257 25.23 49.72 -28.20
C CYS A 257 25.31 48.23 -27.88
N GLN A 258 25.77 47.90 -26.68
CA GLN A 258 25.91 46.53 -26.22
C GLN A 258 24.75 46.19 -25.28
N ALA A 259 24.07 45.06 -25.49
CA ALA A 259 23.03 44.60 -24.58
C ALA A 259 23.59 44.40 -23.16
N GLY A 260 22.82 44.79 -22.14
CA GLY A 260 23.15 44.50 -20.74
C GLY A 260 23.30 42.99 -20.52
N GLN A 261 24.37 42.57 -19.84
CA GLN A 261 24.66 41.17 -19.60
C GLN A 261 24.27 40.76 -18.19
N CYS A 262 23.44 39.73 -18.09
CA CYS A 262 23.10 39.09 -16.83
C CYS A 262 24.13 38.03 -16.44
N PRO A 263 24.22 37.69 -15.13
CA PRO A 263 25.05 36.58 -14.68
C PRO A 263 24.74 35.29 -15.44
N VAL A 264 25.78 34.63 -15.95
CA VAL A 264 25.64 33.38 -16.71
C VAL A 264 25.10 32.29 -15.80
N LEU A 265 24.02 31.63 -16.22
CA LEU A 265 23.44 30.49 -15.53
C LEU A 265 24.02 29.21 -16.12
N ASN A 266 24.81 28.48 -15.33
CA ASN A 266 25.35 27.19 -15.73
C ASN A 266 24.34 26.07 -15.44
N HIS A 267 24.37 24.99 -16.23
CA HIS A 267 23.52 23.81 -16.02
C HIS A 267 23.71 23.16 -14.63
N THR A 268 24.85 23.37 -13.99
CA THR A 268 25.11 22.88 -12.62
C THR A 268 24.39 23.70 -11.55
N SER A 269 23.84 24.86 -11.88
CA SER A 269 23.18 25.75 -10.93
C SER A 269 21.75 25.31 -10.57
N PHE A 270 21.19 24.32 -11.27
CA PHE A 270 19.85 23.80 -11.04
C PHE A 270 19.86 22.27 -11.13
N SER A 271 19.65 21.60 -9.99
CA SER A 271 19.64 20.13 -9.86
C SER A 271 18.22 19.60 -9.61
N GLY A 272 17.91 18.39 -10.10
CA GLY A 272 16.59 17.78 -9.94
C GLY A 272 15.53 18.33 -10.89
N GLY A 273 15.96 18.88 -12.03
CA GLY A 273 15.08 19.43 -13.05
C GLY A 273 15.81 19.85 -14.32
N ARG A 274 15.06 20.46 -15.25
CA ARG A 274 15.55 21.01 -16.52
C ARG A 274 15.32 22.52 -16.59
N MET A 275 16.35 23.24 -17.02
CA MET A 275 16.27 24.67 -17.37
C MET A 275 16.30 24.84 -18.89
N THR A 276 15.45 25.73 -19.40
CA THR A 276 15.36 26.04 -20.84
C THR A 276 15.44 27.55 -21.03
N CYS A 277 16.46 28.02 -21.75
CA CYS A 277 16.69 29.45 -21.94
C CYS A 277 16.56 29.86 -23.41
N SER A 278 16.04 31.06 -23.65
CA SER A 278 15.94 31.71 -24.96
C SER A 278 16.69 33.05 -24.93
N HIS A 279 17.53 33.27 -25.95
CA HIS A 279 18.45 34.39 -26.04
C HIS A 279 18.23 35.15 -27.36
N PRO A 280 17.28 36.11 -27.41
CA PRO A 280 16.90 36.78 -28.65
C PRO A 280 17.96 37.74 -29.20
N VAL A 281 18.82 38.30 -28.35
CA VAL A 281 19.85 39.28 -28.72
C VAL A 281 21.25 38.68 -28.64
N ALA A 282 21.67 38.26 -27.45
CA ALA A 282 22.92 37.56 -27.20
C ALA A 282 22.75 36.60 -25.99
N PRO A 283 23.65 35.62 -25.80
CA PRO A 283 23.60 34.71 -24.65
C PRO A 283 23.56 35.48 -23.33
N TYR A 284 22.57 35.18 -22.51
CA TYR A 284 22.34 35.77 -21.18
C TYR A 284 22.32 37.31 -21.16
N SER A 285 21.84 37.95 -22.23
CA SER A 285 21.68 39.41 -22.30
C SER A 285 20.25 39.88 -22.07
N TYR A 286 20.01 41.20 -22.07
CA TYR A 286 18.69 41.83 -21.99
C TYR A 286 17.62 41.08 -22.79
N ASN A 287 16.47 40.86 -22.15
CA ASN A 287 15.32 40.12 -22.67
C ASN A 287 15.56 38.60 -22.90
N SER A 288 16.70 38.06 -22.45
CA SER A 288 16.84 36.61 -22.29
C SER A 288 15.83 36.11 -21.26
N THR A 289 15.21 34.96 -21.53
CA THR A 289 14.27 34.33 -20.60
C THR A 289 14.71 32.90 -20.31
N CYS A 290 14.54 32.47 -19.07
CA CYS A 290 14.78 31.09 -18.67
C CYS A 290 13.55 30.55 -17.93
N GLU A 291 13.17 29.32 -18.27
CA GLU A 291 12.05 28.60 -17.67
C GLU A 291 12.56 27.32 -17.00
N PHE A 292 12.10 27.07 -15.78
CA PHE A 292 12.52 25.97 -14.92
C PHE A 292 11.38 24.99 -14.71
N ARG A 293 11.70 23.69 -14.84
CA ARG A 293 10.78 22.60 -14.58
C ARG A 293 11.50 21.54 -13.77
N CYS A 294 10.91 21.11 -12.67
CA CYS A 294 11.46 20.01 -11.87
C CYS A 294 11.16 18.66 -12.53
N ASP A 295 12.02 17.68 -12.26
CA ASP A 295 11.79 16.29 -12.63
C ASP A 295 10.66 15.70 -11.76
N ASP A 296 10.07 14.59 -12.21
CA ASP A 296 8.97 13.94 -11.48
C ASP A 296 9.37 13.61 -10.03
N GLY A 297 8.49 13.94 -9.08
CA GLY A 297 8.73 13.74 -7.65
C GLY A 297 9.45 14.90 -6.95
N TYR A 298 9.73 15.98 -7.67
CA TYR A 298 10.25 17.22 -7.12
C TYR A 298 9.27 18.38 -7.39
N GLU A 299 9.19 19.31 -6.44
CA GLU A 299 8.39 20.51 -6.54
C GLU A 299 9.27 21.76 -6.62
N LEU A 300 8.88 22.71 -7.46
CA LEU A 300 9.63 23.93 -7.70
C LEU A 300 9.38 24.94 -6.57
N THR A 301 10.45 25.31 -5.86
CA THR A 301 10.44 26.39 -4.88
C THR A 301 11.09 27.64 -5.48
N GLY A 302 10.28 28.67 -5.73
CA GLY A 302 10.69 29.94 -6.34
C GLY A 302 9.98 30.23 -7.67
N ASP A 303 10.46 31.22 -8.43
CA ASP A 303 9.86 31.61 -9.69
C ASP A 303 10.17 30.61 -10.82
N ALA A 304 9.13 30.09 -11.48
CA ALA A 304 9.26 29.19 -12.63
C ALA A 304 9.87 29.84 -13.88
N ARG A 305 9.88 31.17 -13.93
CA ARG A 305 10.41 31.93 -15.05
C ARG A 305 11.14 33.17 -14.57
N MET A 306 12.31 33.41 -15.13
CA MET A 306 13.08 34.64 -14.93
C MET A 306 13.45 35.27 -16.27
N HIS A 307 13.63 36.59 -16.27
CA HIS A 307 14.11 37.31 -17.45
C HIS A 307 15.23 38.29 -17.08
N CYS A 308 16.10 38.55 -18.04
CA CYS A 308 17.19 39.51 -17.90
C CYS A 308 16.64 40.91 -18.17
N ASP A 309 16.63 41.74 -17.13
CA ASP A 309 16.07 43.09 -17.19
C ASP A 309 17.04 44.09 -17.84
N HIS A 310 16.58 45.34 -17.97
CA HIS A 310 17.34 46.41 -18.59
C HIS A 310 18.59 46.83 -17.81
N SER A 311 18.71 46.44 -16.53
CA SER A 311 19.87 46.72 -15.70
C SER A 311 20.98 45.67 -15.86
N GLY A 312 20.71 44.59 -16.59
CA GLY A 312 21.62 43.44 -16.67
C GLY A 312 21.53 42.56 -15.43
N GLN A 313 20.37 42.52 -14.76
CA GLN A 313 20.10 41.61 -13.66
C GLN A 313 18.92 40.70 -13.98
N TRP A 314 18.95 39.50 -13.42
CA TRP A 314 17.80 38.61 -13.49
C TRP A 314 16.71 39.09 -12.55
N THR A 315 15.47 39.07 -13.01
CA THR A 315 14.31 39.50 -12.20
C THR A 315 14.00 38.61 -11.01
N ALA A 316 14.54 37.39 -10.99
CA ALA A 316 14.38 36.41 -9.92
C ALA A 316 15.69 35.64 -9.71
N SER A 317 15.85 35.03 -8.55
CA SER A 317 16.93 34.08 -8.28
C SER A 317 16.63 32.71 -8.90
N VAL A 318 17.67 31.92 -9.16
CA VAL A 318 17.51 30.53 -9.64
C VAL A 318 16.69 29.73 -8.60
N PRO A 319 15.56 29.12 -8.98
CA PRO A 319 14.71 28.37 -8.07
C PRO A 319 15.35 27.02 -7.69
N ALA A 320 14.81 26.37 -6.66
CA ALA A 320 15.27 25.05 -6.22
C ALA A 320 14.20 23.99 -6.46
N CYS A 321 14.60 22.79 -6.90
CA CYS A 321 13.72 21.61 -6.92
C CYS A 321 13.89 20.86 -5.61
N THR A 322 12.85 20.88 -4.78
CA THR A 322 12.81 20.17 -3.50
C THR A 322 12.02 18.89 -3.65
N VAL A 323 12.54 17.78 -3.11
CA VAL A 323 11.84 16.50 -3.19
C VAL A 323 10.49 16.58 -2.48
N ILE A 324 9.44 16.08 -3.14
CA ILE A 324 8.08 16.09 -2.59
C ILE A 324 8.02 15.15 -1.38
N LYS A 325 7.37 15.59 -0.30
CA LYS A 325 7.23 14.82 0.94
C LYS A 325 5.81 14.31 1.12
N CYS A 326 5.68 13.05 1.52
CA CYS A 326 4.44 12.47 1.95
C CYS A 326 4.19 12.77 3.44
N PRO A 327 2.92 12.67 3.91
CA PRO A 327 2.61 12.79 5.33
C PRO A 327 3.42 11.78 6.16
N ALA A 328 3.96 12.22 7.29
CA ALA A 328 4.71 11.33 8.18
C ALA A 328 3.84 10.14 8.62
N ILE A 329 4.40 8.93 8.55
CA ILE A 329 3.69 7.71 8.95
C ILE A 329 3.81 7.51 10.46
N ILE A 330 2.67 7.27 11.10
CA ILE A 330 2.59 6.85 12.50
C ILE A 330 2.47 5.33 12.51
N SER A 331 3.28 4.66 13.34
CA SER A 331 3.21 3.20 13.50
C SER A 331 1.81 2.76 13.94
N PRO A 332 1.20 1.75 13.29
CA PRO A 332 -0.12 1.25 13.71
C PRO A 332 -0.06 0.69 15.14
N ALA A 333 -1.15 0.85 15.89
CA ALA A 333 -1.26 0.29 17.23
C ALA A 333 -1.04 -1.24 17.17
N THR A 334 -0.21 -1.78 18.07
CA THR A 334 0.22 -3.20 18.08
C THR A 334 0.98 -3.69 16.83
N GLY A 335 1.46 -2.78 15.99
CA GLY A 335 2.38 -3.07 14.88
C GLY A 335 3.70 -2.31 14.97
N SER A 336 4.51 -2.46 13.93
CA SER A 336 5.74 -1.71 13.72
C SER A 336 5.90 -1.36 12.24
N VAL A 337 6.63 -0.27 11.96
CA VAL A 337 6.90 0.21 10.61
C VAL A 337 8.39 0.45 10.45
N THR A 338 8.94 0.03 9.32
CA THR A 338 10.33 0.30 8.93
C THR A 338 10.32 0.98 7.58
N CYS A 339 10.92 2.17 7.51
CA CYS A 339 10.98 2.96 6.28
C CYS A 339 12.42 3.01 5.75
N VAL A 340 12.54 2.91 4.43
CA VAL A 340 13.76 3.17 3.68
C VAL A 340 13.50 4.41 2.84
N ASP A 341 14.20 5.48 3.16
CA ASP A 341 14.07 6.77 2.50
C ASP A 341 15.06 6.88 1.33
N ALA A 342 14.57 7.33 0.17
CA ALA A 342 15.40 7.42 -1.04
C ALA A 342 16.35 8.62 -1.01
N VAL A 343 15.90 9.75 -0.47
CA VAL A 343 16.66 11.02 -0.40
C VAL A 343 16.58 11.62 1.00
N GLU A 344 15.36 11.91 1.45
CA GLU A 344 15.06 12.45 2.78
C GLU A 344 13.88 11.70 3.43
N PRO A 345 13.67 11.82 4.75
CA PRO A 345 12.57 11.16 5.45
C PRO A 345 11.20 11.41 4.80
N PHE A 346 10.50 10.32 4.47
CA PHE A 346 9.16 10.33 3.88
C PHE A 346 9.06 11.10 2.54
N SER A 347 10.14 11.14 1.77
CA SER A 347 10.19 11.80 0.46
C SER A 347 9.79 10.87 -0.69
N PHE A 348 9.55 11.42 -1.89
CA PHE A 348 9.25 10.66 -3.10
C PHE A 348 10.18 9.44 -3.29
N GLY A 349 9.60 8.27 -3.54
CA GLY A 349 10.32 7.01 -3.66
C GLY A 349 10.62 6.30 -2.34
N SER A 350 10.38 6.93 -1.19
CA SER A 350 10.51 6.27 0.12
C SER A 350 9.51 5.12 0.24
N ARG A 351 9.95 4.00 0.81
CA ARG A 351 9.15 2.80 1.01
C ARG A 351 9.08 2.45 2.49
N CYS A 352 7.88 2.25 3.01
CA CYS A 352 7.63 1.84 4.38
C CYS A 352 6.93 0.49 4.43
N ASP A 353 7.57 -0.50 5.05
CA ASP A 353 7.03 -1.85 5.23
C ASP A 353 6.45 -1.98 6.66
N PHE A 354 5.29 -2.64 6.77
CA PHE A 354 4.52 -2.76 8.01
C PHE A 354 4.48 -4.21 8.50
N THR A 355 4.59 -4.38 9.81
CA THR A 355 4.47 -5.69 10.46
C THR A 355 3.60 -5.60 11.71
N CYS A 356 2.88 -6.67 12.02
CA CYS A 356 2.08 -6.76 13.24
C CYS A 356 2.76 -7.64 14.29
N ARG A 357 2.51 -7.35 15.57
CA ARG A 357 2.93 -8.23 16.66
C ARG A 357 2.16 -9.54 16.60
N GLU A 358 2.70 -10.57 17.26
CA GLU A 358 2.08 -11.89 17.35
C GLU A 358 0.62 -11.80 17.85
N GLY A 359 -0.27 -12.59 17.24
CA GLY A 359 -1.70 -12.59 17.52
C GLY A 359 -2.50 -11.47 16.85
N PHE A 360 -1.86 -10.68 15.99
CA PHE A 360 -2.49 -9.71 15.10
C PHE A 360 -2.06 -9.99 13.65
N TYR A 361 -2.96 -9.73 12.71
CA TYR A 361 -2.66 -9.80 11.28
C TYR A 361 -2.84 -8.42 10.64
N LEU A 362 -2.11 -8.17 9.56
CA LEU A 362 -2.14 -6.90 8.86
C LEU A 362 -3.37 -6.83 7.94
N THR A 363 -4.16 -5.77 8.07
CA THR A 363 -5.28 -5.44 7.18
C THR A 363 -4.92 -4.21 6.36
N GLY A 364 -4.72 -4.39 5.05
CA GLY A 364 -4.26 -3.37 4.11
C GLY A 364 -2.99 -3.81 3.37
N ASP A 365 -2.31 -2.89 2.70
CA ASP A 365 -1.05 -3.18 2.02
C ASP A 365 0.11 -3.37 2.99
N GLU A 366 0.95 -4.37 2.74
CA GLU A 366 2.16 -4.65 3.52
C GLU A 366 3.23 -3.56 3.42
N ALA A 367 3.19 -2.77 2.34
CA ALA A 367 4.15 -1.72 2.09
C ALA A 367 3.52 -0.53 1.37
N LEU A 368 3.92 0.67 1.79
CA LEU A 368 3.52 1.91 1.16
C LEU A 368 4.72 2.60 0.51
N THR A 369 4.51 3.19 -0.67
CA THR A 369 5.54 3.97 -1.37
C THR A 369 5.07 5.41 -1.54
N CYS A 370 5.95 6.38 -1.27
CA CYS A 370 5.63 7.79 -1.44
C CYS A 370 5.66 8.17 -2.93
N LEU A 371 4.52 8.63 -3.45
CA LEU A 371 4.33 8.96 -4.86
C LEU A 371 4.68 10.42 -5.17
N ALA A 372 4.89 10.73 -6.45
CA ALA A 372 5.18 12.09 -6.93
C ALA A 372 4.03 13.08 -6.66
N SER A 373 2.84 12.58 -6.29
CA SER A 373 1.70 13.40 -5.87
C SER A 373 1.80 13.90 -4.42
N GLY A 374 2.83 13.52 -3.67
CA GLY A 374 2.95 13.79 -2.23
C GLY A 374 2.01 12.96 -1.37
N ARG A 375 1.48 11.87 -1.92
CA ARG A 375 0.62 10.90 -1.23
C ARG A 375 1.25 9.53 -1.22
N TRP A 376 1.00 8.77 -0.17
CA TRP A 376 1.32 7.35 -0.13
C TRP A 376 0.48 6.58 -1.15
N SER A 377 1.03 5.47 -1.65
CA SER A 377 0.40 4.60 -2.65
C SER A 377 -1.00 4.14 -2.25
N ASN A 378 -1.22 3.88 -0.95
CA ASN A 378 -2.50 3.50 -0.35
C ASN A 378 -2.62 4.05 1.08
N ALA A 379 -3.74 3.78 1.74
CA ALA A 379 -3.97 4.15 3.14
C ALA A 379 -3.11 3.30 4.10
N THR A 380 -2.72 3.87 5.25
CA THR A 380 -1.96 3.17 6.29
C THR A 380 -2.70 1.91 6.75
N PRO A 381 -2.05 0.73 6.72
CA PRO A 381 -2.69 -0.52 7.14
C PRO A 381 -2.90 -0.55 8.66
N THR A 382 -3.81 -1.40 9.12
CA THR A 382 -4.11 -1.60 10.54
C THR A 382 -3.77 -3.02 10.99
N CYS A 383 -3.33 -3.17 12.24
CA CYS A 383 -3.16 -4.49 12.86
C CYS A 383 -4.46 -4.88 13.56
N THR A 384 -5.08 -5.95 13.07
CA THR A 384 -6.34 -6.48 13.59
C THR A 384 -6.08 -7.74 14.39
N ALA A 385 -6.64 -7.83 15.59
CA ALA A 385 -6.48 -8.99 16.44
C ALA A 385 -7.04 -10.25 15.77
N VAL A 386 -6.36 -11.38 15.94
CA VAL A 386 -6.86 -12.68 15.49
C VAL A 386 -8.16 -13.00 16.23
N GLN A 387 -9.16 -13.45 15.47
CA GLN A 387 -10.51 -13.68 15.98
C GLN A 387 -10.73 -15.16 16.25
N CYS A 388 -11.06 -15.54 17.48
CA CYS A 388 -11.49 -16.90 17.80
C CYS A 388 -12.98 -17.10 17.54
N SER A 389 -13.40 -18.37 17.45
CA SER A 389 -14.82 -18.72 17.34
C SER A 389 -15.60 -18.20 18.55
N ARG A 390 -16.81 -17.67 18.33
CA ARG A 390 -17.67 -17.22 19.43
C ARG A 390 -18.07 -18.42 20.29
N LEU A 391 -17.80 -18.36 21.60
CA LEU A 391 -18.18 -19.40 22.54
C LEU A 391 -19.69 -19.29 22.84
N LYS A 392 -20.40 -20.42 22.74
CA LYS A 392 -21.78 -20.53 23.22
C LYS A 392 -21.74 -21.07 24.66
N PRO A 393 -22.48 -20.46 25.61
CA PRO A 393 -22.57 -20.99 26.97
C PRO A 393 -23.03 -22.46 26.96
N PRO A 394 -22.32 -23.36 27.67
CA PRO A 394 -22.81 -24.71 27.94
C PRO A 394 -24.15 -24.68 28.69
N LEU A 395 -24.91 -25.78 28.63
CA LEU A 395 -26.15 -25.90 29.39
C LEU A 395 -25.86 -25.82 30.90
N HIS A 396 -26.70 -25.12 31.66
CA HIS A 396 -26.51 -24.87 33.10
C HIS A 396 -25.18 -24.15 33.45
N ALA A 397 -24.68 -23.32 32.54
CA ALA A 397 -23.46 -22.56 32.74
C ALA A 397 -23.60 -21.12 32.25
N HIS A 398 -22.87 -20.21 32.90
CA HIS A 398 -22.63 -18.85 32.41
C HIS A 398 -21.15 -18.68 32.05
N VAL A 399 -20.90 -17.91 30.99
CA VAL A 399 -19.55 -17.62 30.50
C VAL A 399 -19.27 -16.15 30.69
N GLN A 400 -18.16 -15.84 31.36
CA GLN A 400 -17.69 -14.48 31.54
C GLN A 400 -16.35 -14.31 30.82
N CYS A 401 -16.30 -13.41 29.84
CA CYS A 401 -15.09 -13.15 29.07
C CYS A 401 -14.49 -11.79 29.43
N LYS A 402 -13.16 -11.75 29.46
CA LYS A 402 -12.37 -10.53 29.51
C LYS A 402 -11.65 -10.37 28.17
N ASP A 403 -12.08 -9.38 27.41
CA ASP A 403 -11.62 -9.13 26.05
C ASP A 403 -10.69 -7.90 26.00
N PRO A 404 -9.36 -8.08 25.92
CA PRO A 404 -8.40 -6.97 25.99
C PRO A 404 -8.35 -6.10 24.71
N ALA A 405 -8.73 -6.64 23.55
CA ALA A 405 -8.70 -5.93 22.27
C ALA A 405 -10.08 -5.85 21.62
N ALA A 406 -10.62 -7.00 21.21
CA ALA A 406 -11.97 -7.16 20.68
C ALA A 406 -12.65 -8.40 21.28
N GLU A 407 -13.97 -8.45 21.21
CA GLU A 407 -14.78 -9.58 21.70
C GLU A 407 -14.25 -10.91 21.16
N HIS A 408 -13.87 -11.86 22.01
CA HIS A 408 -13.34 -13.17 21.61
C HIS A 408 -12.13 -13.13 20.64
N SER A 409 -11.22 -12.18 20.85
CA SER A 409 -9.99 -12.03 20.05
C SER A 409 -8.75 -12.50 20.80
N TYR A 410 -7.58 -12.43 20.17
CA TYR A 410 -6.31 -12.86 20.75
C TYR A 410 -6.09 -12.32 22.18
N GLY A 411 -5.78 -13.23 23.11
CA GLY A 411 -5.60 -12.91 24.53
C GLY A 411 -6.91 -12.80 25.34
N SER A 412 -8.08 -12.86 24.69
CA SER A 412 -9.37 -12.98 25.38
C SER A 412 -9.36 -14.21 26.28
N THR A 413 -9.75 -14.01 27.54
CA THR A 413 -9.82 -15.08 28.54
C THR A 413 -11.26 -15.22 28.99
N CYS A 414 -11.84 -16.40 28.78
CA CYS A 414 -13.22 -16.71 29.14
C CYS A 414 -13.24 -17.74 30.26
N THR A 415 -13.91 -17.39 31.35
CA THR A 415 -14.14 -18.26 32.50
C THR A 415 -15.57 -18.78 32.46
N VAL A 416 -15.74 -20.09 32.61
CA VAL A 416 -17.03 -20.76 32.67
C VAL A 416 -17.36 -21.08 34.12
N HIS A 417 -18.60 -20.76 34.50
CA HIS A 417 -19.13 -20.99 35.82
C HIS A 417 -20.42 -21.80 35.70
N CYS A 418 -20.45 -22.97 36.32
CA CYS A 418 -21.67 -23.78 36.39
C CYS A 418 -22.67 -23.17 37.37
N GLU A 419 -23.95 -23.35 37.10
CA GLU A 419 -25.05 -23.00 38.01
C GLU A 419 -24.99 -23.85 39.29
N ASP A 420 -25.59 -23.35 40.37
CA ASP A 420 -25.65 -24.08 41.63
C ASP A 420 -26.35 -25.44 41.44
N GLY A 421 -25.75 -26.49 42.01
CA GLY A 421 -26.23 -27.87 41.84
C GLY A 421 -25.57 -28.64 40.70
N PHE A 422 -24.66 -28.02 39.95
CA PHE A 422 -23.86 -28.66 38.92
C PHE A 422 -22.36 -28.61 39.24
N ASP A 423 -21.64 -29.69 38.92
CA ASP A 423 -20.18 -29.79 39.00
C ASP A 423 -19.55 -29.47 37.63
N LEU A 424 -18.45 -28.70 37.67
CA LEU A 424 -17.68 -28.35 36.48
C LEU A 424 -16.71 -29.48 36.14
N ILE A 425 -16.89 -30.08 34.96
CA ILE A 425 -16.02 -31.14 34.44
C ILE A 425 -15.20 -30.60 33.26
N GLY A 426 -13.90 -30.36 33.50
CA GLY A 426 -12.96 -29.86 32.49
C GLY A 426 -12.21 -28.61 32.97
N ALA A 427 -11.61 -27.87 32.03
CA ALA A 427 -10.95 -26.59 32.33
C ALA A 427 -12.00 -25.48 32.45
N ASN A 428 -11.98 -24.75 33.57
CA ASN A 428 -12.90 -23.65 33.81
C ASN A 428 -12.50 -22.35 33.10
N VAL A 429 -11.29 -22.25 32.57
CA VAL A 429 -10.77 -21.08 31.86
C VAL A 429 -10.23 -21.51 30.49
N THR A 430 -10.55 -20.74 29.46
CA THR A 430 -10.00 -20.91 28.11
C THR A 430 -9.54 -19.57 27.55
N THR A 431 -8.43 -19.57 26.81
CA THR A 431 -7.80 -18.35 26.27
C THR A 431 -7.67 -18.44 24.76
N CYS A 432 -7.97 -17.36 24.05
CA CYS A 432 -7.84 -17.29 22.60
C CYS A 432 -6.37 -17.12 22.17
N SER A 433 -5.89 -18.07 21.37
CA SER A 433 -4.51 -18.13 20.89
C SER A 433 -4.30 -17.34 19.59
N ALA A 434 -3.03 -17.11 19.21
CA ALA A 434 -2.68 -16.46 17.95
C ALA A 434 -3.05 -17.30 16.71
N GLN A 435 -3.40 -18.58 16.89
CA GLN A 435 -3.77 -19.53 15.84
C GLN A 435 -5.29 -19.56 15.61
N ALA A 436 -6.03 -18.59 16.15
CA ALA A 436 -7.49 -18.50 16.10
C ALA A 436 -8.21 -19.68 16.78
N THR A 437 -7.58 -20.30 17.77
CA THR A 437 -8.11 -21.44 18.53
C THR A 437 -8.17 -21.13 20.01
N TRP A 438 -9.19 -21.68 20.68
CA TRP A 438 -9.28 -21.67 22.14
C TRP A 438 -8.35 -22.72 22.73
N SER A 439 -7.64 -22.37 23.81
CA SER A 439 -6.67 -23.27 24.47
C SER A 439 -7.30 -24.57 24.98
N HIS A 440 -8.55 -24.51 25.42
CA HIS A 440 -9.35 -25.65 25.86
C HIS A 440 -10.77 -25.59 25.28
N ALA A 441 -11.39 -26.75 25.09
CA ALA A 441 -12.81 -26.86 24.77
C ALA A 441 -13.69 -26.43 25.97
N PRO A 442 -14.93 -25.97 25.75
CA PRO A 442 -15.85 -25.64 26.84
C PRO A 442 -16.06 -26.83 27.79
N PRO A 443 -16.04 -26.61 29.12
CA PRO A 443 -16.30 -27.67 30.11
C PRO A 443 -17.79 -28.07 30.11
N ASP A 444 -18.05 -29.25 30.69
CA ASP A 444 -19.40 -29.80 30.86
C ASP A 444 -19.87 -29.58 32.30
N CYS A 445 -21.09 -29.04 32.49
CA CYS A 445 -21.69 -28.83 33.80
C CYS A 445 -22.67 -29.97 34.10
N ARG A 446 -22.29 -30.88 34.98
CA ARG A 446 -23.09 -32.08 35.29
C ARG A 446 -23.81 -31.95 36.62
N ALA A 447 -25.08 -32.32 36.66
CA ALA A 447 -25.86 -32.27 37.89
C ALA A 447 -25.19 -33.11 39.00
N LYS A 448 -25.01 -32.53 40.18
CA LYS A 448 -24.47 -33.21 41.35
C LYS A 448 -25.35 -34.41 41.70
N THR A 449 -24.73 -35.57 41.92
CA THR A 449 -25.44 -36.81 42.25
C THR A 449 -25.65 -36.93 43.75
N CYS A 450 -26.87 -37.27 44.17
CA CYS A 450 -27.17 -37.74 45.51
C CYS A 450 -26.96 -39.26 45.62
N ASN A 451 -26.83 -39.75 46.86
CA ASN A 451 -26.71 -41.20 47.10
C ASN A 451 -27.93 -41.93 46.50
N PRO A 452 -27.74 -42.97 45.67
CA PRO A 452 -28.83 -43.74 45.11
C PRO A 452 -29.74 -44.31 46.20
N VAL A 453 -31.05 -44.22 45.99
CA VAL A 453 -32.06 -44.68 46.93
C VAL A 453 -32.82 -45.88 46.36
N GLN A 454 -33.15 -46.84 47.23
CA GLN A 454 -33.91 -48.05 46.86
C GLN A 454 -35.26 -48.05 47.55
N SER A 455 -36.23 -48.78 47.00
CA SER A 455 -37.55 -48.92 47.61
C SER A 455 -37.44 -49.53 49.02
N PRO A 456 -38.05 -48.90 50.04
CA PRO A 456 -38.05 -49.43 51.39
C PRO A 456 -38.91 -50.69 51.51
N ARG A 457 -38.69 -51.47 52.57
CA ARG A 457 -39.49 -52.68 52.83
C ARG A 457 -40.92 -52.26 53.17
N HIS A 458 -41.90 -52.86 52.50
CA HIS A 458 -43.33 -52.56 52.65
C HIS A 458 -43.75 -51.15 52.20
N GLY A 459 -43.03 -50.59 51.22
CA GLY A 459 -43.39 -49.35 50.55
C GLY A 459 -42.87 -49.30 49.11
N SER A 460 -43.42 -48.38 48.32
CA SER A 460 -43.01 -48.12 46.95
C SER A 460 -42.45 -46.71 46.81
N LEU A 461 -41.39 -46.59 45.99
CA LEU A 461 -40.67 -45.35 45.75
C LEU A 461 -40.91 -44.90 44.31
N SER A 462 -41.40 -43.67 44.14
CA SER A 462 -41.58 -43.04 42.83
C SER A 462 -40.71 -41.80 42.74
N CYS A 463 -39.73 -41.81 41.83
CA CYS A 463 -38.80 -40.71 41.62
C CYS A 463 -39.01 -40.05 40.27
N SER A 464 -38.94 -38.72 40.24
CA SER A 464 -38.86 -37.91 39.02
C SER A 464 -37.47 -37.29 38.95
N ASP A 465 -36.69 -37.68 37.94
CA ASP A 465 -35.30 -37.28 37.74
C ASP A 465 -35.16 -36.33 36.53
N PRO A 466 -35.23 -35.00 36.72
CA PRO A 466 -35.28 -34.05 35.60
C PRO A 466 -33.94 -33.86 34.86
N ASN A 467 -32.81 -34.12 35.52
CA ASN A 467 -31.47 -33.94 34.95
C ASN A 467 -30.79 -35.29 34.65
N ALA A 468 -30.68 -36.13 35.67
CA ALA A 468 -30.15 -37.50 35.63
C ALA A 468 -30.65 -38.28 36.86
N PRO A 469 -30.63 -39.62 36.86
CA PRO A 469 -31.11 -40.42 38.00
C PRO A 469 -30.45 -40.02 39.32
N PHE A 470 -31.26 -39.71 40.33
CA PHE A 470 -30.80 -39.33 41.68
C PHE A 470 -29.83 -38.13 41.68
N SER A 471 -29.99 -37.17 40.77
CA SER A 471 -29.16 -35.96 40.69
C SER A 471 -29.93 -34.69 41.12
N PHE A 472 -29.26 -33.54 41.18
CA PHE A 472 -29.85 -32.26 41.58
C PHE A 472 -31.25 -32.03 40.95
N GLY A 473 -32.23 -31.69 41.79
CA GLY A 473 -33.63 -31.50 41.39
C GLY A 473 -34.46 -32.79 41.31
N SER A 474 -33.85 -33.97 41.50
CA SER A 474 -34.60 -35.23 41.57
C SER A 474 -35.47 -35.25 42.81
N ARG A 475 -36.76 -35.55 42.61
CA ARG A 475 -37.77 -35.61 43.67
C ARG A 475 -38.30 -37.03 43.78
N CYS A 476 -38.13 -37.63 44.94
CA CYS A 476 -38.67 -38.95 45.24
C CYS A 476 -39.84 -38.81 46.22
N THR A 477 -40.87 -39.61 45.99
CA THR A 477 -42.06 -39.71 46.84
C THR A 477 -42.25 -41.17 47.24
N GLU A 478 -42.41 -41.40 48.53
CA GLU A 478 -42.61 -42.72 49.11
C GLU A 478 -44.07 -42.92 49.50
N THR A 479 -44.58 -44.12 49.22
CA THR A 479 -45.91 -44.58 49.65
C THR A 479 -45.78 -45.93 50.34
N CYS A 480 -46.45 -46.11 51.48
CA CYS A 480 -46.44 -47.38 52.19
C CYS A 480 -47.53 -48.33 51.65
N ASP A 481 -47.25 -49.63 51.69
CA ASP A 481 -48.23 -50.66 51.39
C ASP A 481 -49.36 -50.64 52.46
N GLU A 482 -50.54 -51.15 52.11
CA GLU A 482 -51.68 -51.15 53.04
C GLU A 482 -51.34 -51.82 54.39
N GLY A 483 -51.67 -51.15 55.50
CA GLY A 483 -51.40 -51.60 56.87
C GLY A 483 -50.17 -50.97 57.54
N PHE A 484 -49.39 -50.18 56.81
CA PHE A 484 -48.20 -49.47 57.31
C PHE A 484 -48.37 -47.95 57.23
N LEU A 485 -47.86 -47.22 58.22
CA LEU A 485 -47.81 -45.75 58.27
C LEU A 485 -46.41 -45.25 57.97
N LEU A 486 -46.31 -44.17 57.19
CA LEU A 486 -45.06 -43.50 56.84
C LEU A 486 -44.49 -42.77 58.06
N ASN A 487 -43.24 -43.08 58.43
CA ASN A 487 -42.50 -42.37 59.46
C ASN A 487 -41.47 -41.40 58.84
N GLY A 488 -41.85 -40.13 58.74
CA GLY A 488 -41.04 -39.05 58.15
C GLY A 488 -41.79 -38.26 57.08
N THR A 489 -41.07 -37.48 56.28
CA THR A 489 -41.62 -36.70 55.16
C THR A 489 -41.80 -37.56 53.91
N SER A 490 -43.00 -37.61 53.36
CA SER A 490 -43.36 -38.43 52.19
C SER A 490 -42.63 -38.08 50.90
N SER A 491 -42.03 -36.89 50.80
CA SER A 491 -41.23 -36.47 49.66
C SER A 491 -39.93 -35.84 50.10
N PHE A 492 -38.86 -36.17 49.38
CA PHE A 492 -37.52 -35.62 49.57
C PHE A 492 -36.88 -35.33 48.21
N GLU A 493 -35.98 -34.36 48.18
CA GLU A 493 -35.40 -33.81 46.95
C GLU A 493 -33.88 -33.73 47.02
N CYS A 494 -33.20 -34.00 45.90
CA CYS A 494 -31.76 -33.88 45.80
C CYS A 494 -31.36 -32.40 45.68
N THR A 495 -30.71 -31.88 46.72
CA THR A 495 -30.35 -30.46 46.84
C THR A 495 -29.11 -30.11 46.02
N SER A 496 -28.84 -28.81 45.84
CA SER A 496 -27.67 -28.29 45.10
C SER A 496 -26.32 -28.63 45.73
N GLN A 497 -26.34 -29.21 46.94
CA GLN A 497 -25.15 -29.72 47.61
C GLN A 497 -24.89 -31.21 47.34
N GLY A 498 -25.70 -31.89 46.52
CA GLY A 498 -25.59 -33.33 46.27
C GLY A 498 -26.03 -34.18 47.46
N ARG A 499 -26.94 -33.66 48.29
CA ARG A 499 -27.54 -34.37 49.44
C ARG A 499 -29.05 -34.33 49.38
N TRP A 500 -29.70 -35.39 49.85
CA TRP A 500 -31.16 -35.40 49.99
C TRP A 500 -31.60 -34.40 51.06
N SER A 501 -32.73 -33.72 50.82
CA SER A 501 -33.29 -32.69 51.71
C SER A 501 -33.77 -33.24 53.04
N ALA A 502 -34.03 -34.54 53.11
CA ALA A 502 -34.43 -35.28 54.29
C ALA A 502 -33.87 -36.71 54.21
N ASP A 503 -33.75 -37.36 55.36
CA ASP A 503 -33.44 -38.78 55.42
C ASP A 503 -34.61 -39.62 54.89
N MET A 504 -34.31 -40.81 54.36
CA MET A 504 -35.31 -41.73 53.82
C MET A 504 -36.32 -42.14 54.91
N PRO A 505 -37.64 -41.96 54.72
CA PRO A 505 -38.63 -42.38 55.70
C PRO A 505 -38.77 -43.92 55.72
N SER A 506 -39.47 -44.44 56.73
CA SER A 506 -39.67 -45.88 56.92
C SER A 506 -41.15 -46.22 57.12
N CYS A 507 -41.65 -47.29 56.49
CA CYS A 507 -43.00 -47.80 56.70
C CYS A 507 -43.10 -48.69 57.96
N LEU A 508 -43.91 -48.29 58.94
CA LEU A 508 -44.08 -48.96 60.24
C LEU A 508 -45.50 -49.51 60.42
N VAL A 509 -45.67 -50.63 61.14
CA VAL A 509 -46.96 -51.32 61.34
C VAL A 509 -47.88 -50.57 62.32
N LEU A 510 -49.19 -50.54 62.05
CA LEU A 510 -50.22 -50.05 62.96
C LEU A 510 -50.39 -50.95 64.21
N THR A 511 -50.11 -50.41 65.41
CA THR A 511 -50.62 -50.95 66.69
C THR A 511 -51.15 -49.81 67.56
N GLY A 512 -52.48 -49.75 67.82
CA GLY A 512 -53.06 -48.97 68.93
C GLY A 512 -53.14 -49.83 70.21
N THR A 513 -53.18 -49.36 71.45
CA THR A 513 -53.30 -48.03 72.09
C THR A 513 -52.66 -48.08 73.50
N ALA A 514 -52.14 -46.94 73.98
CA ALA A 514 -51.90 -46.45 75.35
C ALA A 514 -51.31 -47.36 76.47
N ASP A 515 -50.17 -46.87 77.01
CA ASP A 515 -49.55 -47.11 78.33
C ASP A 515 -48.78 -48.40 78.62
N THR A 516 -47.49 -48.42 78.23
CA THR A 516 -46.40 -49.05 79.02
C THR A 516 -45.11 -48.24 78.84
N ASN A 517 -44.52 -47.75 79.94
CA ASN A 517 -43.26 -47.01 79.92
C ASN A 517 -42.12 -47.83 80.55
N CYS A 518 -40.91 -47.65 80.03
CA CYS A 518 -39.68 -48.08 80.66
C CYS A 518 -39.35 -47.08 81.78
N THR A 519 -39.21 -47.55 83.02
CA THR A 519 -38.81 -46.67 84.13
C THR A 519 -37.30 -46.39 84.05
N SER A 520 -36.86 -45.31 84.67
CA SER A 520 -35.46 -44.85 84.67
C SER A 520 -34.44 -45.83 85.30
N GLU A 521 -34.88 -46.99 85.79
CA GLU A 521 -34.03 -48.08 86.29
C GLU A 521 -33.88 -49.24 85.29
N GLY A 522 -34.41 -49.12 84.06
CA GLY A 522 -34.24 -50.13 83.00
C GLY A 522 -35.07 -51.39 83.18
N ARG A 523 -36.22 -51.32 83.86
CA ARG A 523 -37.18 -52.43 84.03
C ARG A 523 -38.55 -52.05 83.48
N TRP A 524 -39.21 -53.00 82.84
CA TRP A 524 -40.60 -52.85 82.39
C TRP A 524 -41.56 -52.95 83.58
N SER A 525 -42.62 -52.15 83.58
CA SER A 525 -43.56 -52.05 84.71
C SER A 525 -44.42 -53.31 84.94
N ARG A 526 -44.44 -54.29 84.02
CA ARG A 526 -45.00 -55.66 84.17
C ARG A 526 -44.30 -56.68 83.27
N GLU A 527 -44.50 -57.99 83.52
CA GLU A 527 -43.94 -59.08 82.70
C GLU A 527 -44.51 -59.10 81.26
N MET A 528 -43.62 -59.38 80.30
CA MET A 528 -43.85 -59.38 78.87
C MET A 528 -44.80 -60.52 78.45
N PRO A 529 -45.94 -60.25 77.78
CA PRO A 529 -46.84 -61.30 77.33
C PRO A 529 -46.22 -62.13 76.19
N ARG A 530 -46.37 -63.45 76.25
CA ARG A 530 -45.96 -64.38 75.18
C ARG A 530 -47.05 -64.47 74.11
N CYS A 531 -46.67 -64.37 72.84
CA CYS A 531 -47.59 -64.52 71.71
C CYS A 531 -48.01 -65.99 71.52
N GLN A 532 -49.31 -66.25 71.43
CA GLN A 532 -49.87 -67.56 71.13
C GLN A 532 -50.41 -67.58 69.69
N ALA A 533 -50.05 -68.58 68.89
CA ALA A 533 -50.54 -68.72 67.53
C ALA A 533 -52.07 -68.91 67.51
N ARG A 534 -52.77 -68.21 66.61
CA ARG A 534 -54.23 -68.31 66.50
C ARG A 534 -54.67 -69.70 66.05
N GLN A 535 -55.70 -70.24 66.70
CA GLN A 535 -56.25 -71.57 66.45
C GLN A 535 -57.25 -71.53 65.29
N CYS A 536 -57.17 -72.51 64.38
CA CYS A 536 -58.18 -72.80 63.38
C CYS A 536 -59.16 -73.88 63.87
N PRO A 537 -60.37 -73.98 63.27
CA PRO A 537 -61.32 -75.04 63.61
C PRO A 537 -60.69 -76.44 63.49
N LEU A 538 -60.90 -77.29 64.50
CA LEU A 538 -60.34 -78.65 64.56
C LEU A 538 -60.94 -79.54 63.46
N LEU A 539 -60.09 -80.25 62.73
CA LEU A 539 -60.49 -81.24 61.72
C LEU A 539 -60.37 -82.64 62.33
N ALA A 540 -61.50 -83.19 62.80
CA ALA A 540 -61.53 -84.43 63.57
C ALA A 540 -61.60 -85.71 62.71
N GLU A 541 -62.02 -85.61 61.44
CA GLU A 541 -62.26 -86.77 60.58
C GLU A 541 -61.65 -86.58 59.18
N ALA A 542 -61.03 -87.64 58.66
CA ALA A 542 -60.61 -87.71 57.27
C ALA A 542 -61.82 -87.92 56.34
N PRO A 543 -61.77 -87.46 55.07
CA PRO A 543 -62.85 -87.67 54.12
C PRO A 543 -63.14 -89.16 53.87
N ARG A 544 -64.42 -89.52 53.71
CA ARG A 544 -64.83 -90.90 53.39
C ARG A 544 -64.17 -91.35 52.08
N HIS A 545 -63.55 -92.53 52.07
CA HIS A 545 -62.75 -93.04 50.95
C HIS A 545 -61.52 -92.18 50.60
N GLY A 546 -60.91 -91.54 51.62
CA GLY A 546 -59.64 -90.82 51.51
C GLY A 546 -58.88 -90.73 52.84
N ARG A 547 -57.67 -90.16 52.79
CA ARG A 547 -56.79 -89.94 53.94
C ARG A 547 -56.43 -88.46 54.04
N MET A 548 -56.33 -87.95 55.26
CA MET A 548 -55.86 -86.60 55.57
C MET A 548 -54.53 -86.68 56.33
N THR A 549 -53.55 -85.86 55.93
CA THR A 549 -52.24 -85.72 56.61
C THR A 549 -51.96 -84.25 56.90
N CYS A 550 -51.73 -83.89 58.16
CA CYS A 550 -51.50 -82.51 58.58
C CYS A 550 -50.11 -82.30 59.20
N SER A 551 -49.51 -81.14 58.93
CA SER A 551 -48.27 -80.65 59.55
C SER A 551 -48.55 -79.37 60.35
N HIS A 552 -48.08 -79.33 61.60
CA HIS A 552 -48.32 -78.25 62.56
C HIS A 552 -47.00 -77.64 63.05
N PRO A 553 -46.64 -76.40 62.64
CA PRO A 553 -45.35 -75.79 63.00
C PRO A 553 -45.23 -75.42 64.49
N ASP A 554 -46.29 -74.86 65.07
CA ASP A 554 -46.28 -74.35 66.45
C ASP A 554 -47.15 -75.18 67.39
N SER A 555 -48.44 -75.34 67.08
CA SER A 555 -49.38 -76.14 67.86
C SER A 555 -50.45 -76.77 66.94
N PRO A 556 -51.15 -77.84 67.36
CA PRO A 556 -52.13 -78.52 66.50
C PRO A 556 -53.17 -77.54 65.96
N PHE A 557 -53.31 -77.52 64.63
CA PHE A 557 -54.26 -76.69 63.90
C PHE A 557 -54.15 -75.18 64.20
N SER A 558 -52.95 -74.65 64.48
CA SER A 558 -52.71 -73.19 64.59
C SER A 558 -52.17 -72.57 63.31
N TYR A 559 -52.07 -71.23 63.27
CA TYR A 559 -51.52 -70.45 62.16
C TYR A 559 -50.31 -71.12 61.51
N GLY A 560 -50.33 -71.26 60.18
CA GLY A 560 -49.29 -71.95 59.42
C GLY A 560 -49.46 -73.47 59.30
N SER A 561 -50.44 -74.08 59.98
CA SER A 561 -50.77 -75.51 59.78
C SER A 561 -51.22 -75.79 58.35
N VAL A 562 -50.78 -76.92 57.78
CA VAL A 562 -51.13 -77.37 56.43
C VAL A 562 -51.67 -78.79 56.50
N CYS A 563 -52.83 -79.04 55.89
CA CYS A 563 -53.44 -80.36 55.78
C CYS A 563 -53.60 -80.75 54.30
N SER A 564 -53.07 -81.90 53.91
CA SER A 564 -53.21 -82.49 52.58
C SER A 564 -54.16 -83.68 52.57
N PHE A 565 -54.83 -83.89 51.45
CA PHE A 565 -55.85 -84.92 51.26
C PHE A 565 -55.52 -85.79 50.05
N GLU A 566 -55.76 -87.09 50.17
CA GLU A 566 -55.56 -88.08 49.12
C GLU A 566 -56.73 -89.07 49.11
N CYS A 567 -57.24 -89.45 47.94
CA CYS A 567 -58.35 -90.39 47.82
C CYS A 567 -57.86 -91.82 47.61
N SER A 568 -58.61 -92.80 48.12
CA SER A 568 -58.36 -94.21 47.83
C SER A 568 -58.64 -94.54 46.35
N GLU A 569 -58.04 -95.63 45.86
CA GLU A 569 -58.14 -96.06 44.46
C GLU A 569 -59.60 -96.10 43.95
N GLY A 570 -59.83 -95.59 42.73
CA GLY A 570 -61.16 -95.49 42.12
C GLY A 570 -62.00 -94.28 42.55
N PHE A 571 -61.44 -93.38 43.37
CA PHE A 571 -62.02 -92.09 43.75
C PHE A 571 -61.07 -90.94 43.41
N ARG A 572 -61.62 -89.76 43.13
CA ARG A 572 -60.87 -88.52 42.83
C ARG A 572 -61.27 -87.39 43.78
N LEU A 573 -60.33 -86.50 44.07
CA LEU A 573 -60.57 -85.31 44.91
C LEU A 573 -61.57 -84.36 44.22
N ARG A 574 -62.44 -83.75 45.01
CA ARG A 574 -63.41 -82.76 44.54
C ARG A 574 -62.88 -81.33 44.65
N GLU A 575 -62.17 -81.01 45.73
CA GLU A 575 -61.54 -79.72 45.99
C GLU A 575 -60.00 -79.80 45.88
N ALA A 576 -59.30 -78.69 46.13
CA ALA A 576 -57.83 -78.64 46.04
C ALA A 576 -57.15 -79.56 47.06
N PRO A 577 -55.99 -80.18 46.72
CA PRO A 577 -55.40 -81.29 47.47
C PRO A 577 -54.80 -80.91 48.83
N ALA A 578 -54.72 -79.62 49.18
CA ALA A 578 -54.25 -79.16 50.47
C ALA A 578 -54.93 -77.85 50.90
N MET A 579 -54.97 -77.60 52.21
CA MET A 579 -55.51 -76.40 52.84
C MET A 579 -54.59 -75.88 53.94
N THR A 580 -54.60 -74.57 54.20
CA THR A 580 -53.70 -73.91 55.17
C THR A 580 -54.46 -73.04 56.18
N CYS A 581 -53.97 -72.98 57.42
CA CYS A 581 -54.54 -72.16 58.50
C CYS A 581 -53.94 -70.74 58.44
N ASN A 582 -54.78 -69.74 58.18
CA ASN A 582 -54.36 -68.36 57.93
C ASN A 582 -54.30 -67.50 59.21
N ALA A 583 -53.81 -66.26 59.07
CA ALA A 583 -53.57 -65.36 60.20
C ALA A 583 -54.86 -64.92 60.93
N SER A 584 -56.04 -65.09 60.31
CA SER A 584 -57.33 -64.80 60.93
C SER A 584 -57.89 -65.98 61.74
N GLY A 585 -57.24 -67.15 61.73
CA GLY A 585 -57.70 -68.35 62.42
C GLY A 585 -58.77 -69.12 61.63
N LEU A 586 -58.77 -68.98 60.30
CA LEU A 586 -59.65 -69.71 59.39
C LEU A 586 -58.82 -70.56 58.43
N TRP A 587 -59.40 -71.66 57.98
CA TRP A 587 -58.81 -72.44 56.90
C TRP A 587 -59.01 -71.76 55.55
N SER A 588 -58.02 -71.87 54.66
CA SER A 588 -58.03 -71.29 53.32
C SER A 588 -59.20 -71.77 52.45
N GLN A 589 -59.74 -72.95 52.75
CA GLN A 589 -60.83 -73.61 52.04
C GLN A 589 -61.50 -74.64 52.96
N THR A 590 -62.57 -75.29 52.49
CA THR A 590 -63.17 -76.45 53.17
C THR A 590 -62.37 -77.73 52.94
N PRO A 591 -62.43 -78.73 53.85
CA PRO A 591 -61.75 -80.02 53.67
C PRO A 591 -62.17 -80.73 52.37
N ALA A 592 -61.20 -81.32 51.66
CA ALA A 592 -61.47 -81.95 50.36
C ALA A 592 -62.18 -83.30 50.50
N GLY A 593 -63.23 -83.52 49.71
CA GLY A 593 -63.98 -84.77 49.63
C GLY A 593 -63.57 -85.66 48.45
N CYS A 594 -63.83 -86.96 48.57
CA CYS A 594 -63.57 -87.96 47.52
C CYS A 594 -64.87 -88.38 46.82
N GLN A 595 -64.87 -88.37 45.49
CA GLN A 595 -66.00 -88.81 44.65
C GLN A 595 -65.56 -89.98 43.74
N PRO A 596 -66.44 -90.95 43.45
CA PRO A 596 -66.07 -92.10 42.64
C PRO A 596 -65.78 -91.69 41.19
N VAL A 597 -64.81 -92.35 40.56
CA VAL A 597 -64.45 -92.14 39.15
C VAL A 597 -65.60 -92.66 38.26
N GLN A 598 -65.93 -91.93 37.20
CA GLN A 598 -67.07 -92.20 36.33
C GLN A 598 -66.63 -92.87 35.02
N CYS A 599 -67.31 -93.95 34.62
CA CYS A 599 -67.18 -94.56 33.31
C CYS A 599 -68.21 -94.01 32.31
N ALA A 600 -67.93 -94.16 31.01
CA ALA A 600 -68.85 -93.73 29.96
C ALA A 600 -70.22 -94.43 30.08
N THR A 601 -71.33 -93.70 29.91
CA THR A 601 -72.67 -94.29 30.03
C THR A 601 -72.92 -95.33 28.93
N LEU A 602 -73.36 -96.53 29.30
CA LEU A 602 -73.70 -97.59 28.35
C LEU A 602 -75.19 -97.55 27.98
N ARG A 603 -75.52 -97.89 26.73
CA ARG A 603 -76.89 -98.02 26.22
C ARG A 603 -76.97 -99.28 25.35
N ALA A 604 -78.12 -99.96 25.39
CA ALA A 604 -78.38 -101.09 24.50
C ALA A 604 -78.46 -100.60 23.04
N SER A 605 -77.62 -101.16 22.18
CA SER A 605 -77.44 -100.75 20.78
C SER A 605 -78.50 -101.34 19.82
N SER A 606 -79.27 -102.34 20.26
CA SER A 606 -80.38 -102.93 19.51
C SER A 606 -81.49 -103.38 20.46
N SER A 607 -82.72 -103.53 19.94
CA SER A 607 -83.87 -104.03 20.73
C SER A 607 -83.74 -105.50 21.14
N SER A 608 -82.85 -106.25 20.51
CA SER A 608 -82.58 -107.68 20.78
C SER A 608 -81.53 -107.93 21.87
N LEU A 609 -80.91 -106.87 22.43
CA LEU A 609 -79.90 -106.94 23.47
C LEU A 609 -80.44 -106.35 24.77
N SER A 610 -80.59 -107.18 25.80
CA SER A 610 -80.95 -106.75 27.15
C SER A 610 -79.69 -106.42 27.97
N MET A 611 -79.72 -105.29 28.69
CA MET A 611 -78.64 -104.85 29.58
C MET A 611 -79.21 -104.64 30.98
N ASN A 612 -78.64 -105.34 31.97
CA ASN A 612 -78.96 -105.17 33.38
C ASN A 612 -77.71 -104.73 34.14
N CYS A 613 -77.75 -103.55 34.75
CA CYS A 613 -76.61 -102.95 35.43
C CYS A 613 -76.86 -102.78 36.93
N SER A 614 -75.82 -103.03 37.73
CA SER A 614 -75.75 -102.72 39.15
C SER A 614 -74.76 -101.58 39.38
N HIS A 615 -75.18 -100.55 40.12
CA HIS A 615 -74.45 -99.29 40.33
C HIS A 615 -74.29 -98.96 41.82
N PRO A 616 -73.33 -99.58 42.53
CA PRO A 616 -73.22 -99.47 43.99
C PRO A 616 -72.79 -98.07 44.48
N LEU A 617 -72.02 -97.31 43.69
CA LEU A 617 -71.46 -96.01 44.09
C LEU A 617 -72.02 -94.83 43.28
N GLY A 618 -73.01 -95.07 42.43
CA GLY A 618 -73.58 -94.09 41.50
C GLY A 618 -73.60 -94.61 40.06
N ASN A 619 -74.44 -94.02 39.22
CA ASN A 619 -74.70 -94.50 37.86
C ASN A 619 -73.42 -94.55 37.02
N PHE A 620 -73.08 -95.73 36.50
CA PHE A 620 -71.86 -96.00 35.72
C PHE A 620 -70.53 -95.57 36.39
N SER A 621 -70.47 -95.54 37.71
CA SER A 621 -69.25 -95.21 38.49
C SER A 621 -68.39 -96.44 38.82
N PHE A 622 -67.17 -96.22 39.34
CA PHE A 622 -66.22 -97.26 39.74
C PHE A 622 -66.91 -98.40 40.50
N GLY A 623 -66.68 -99.64 40.06
CA GLY A 623 -67.35 -100.84 40.60
C GLY A 623 -68.73 -101.15 40.01
N SER A 624 -69.24 -100.35 39.07
CA SER A 624 -70.46 -100.69 38.32
C SER A 624 -70.25 -101.92 37.44
N GLN A 625 -71.25 -102.80 37.41
CA GLN A 625 -71.23 -104.03 36.61
C GLN A 625 -72.49 -104.11 35.75
N CYS A 626 -72.32 -104.26 34.43
CA CYS A 626 -73.41 -104.41 33.47
C CYS A 626 -73.34 -105.78 32.82
N ALA A 627 -74.38 -106.60 33.00
CA ALA A 627 -74.53 -107.89 32.37
C ALA A 627 -75.43 -107.78 31.13
N PHE A 628 -75.07 -108.50 30.08
CA PHE A 628 -75.73 -108.46 28.77
C PHE A 628 -76.24 -109.85 28.37
N ALA A 629 -77.45 -109.91 27.81
CA ALA A 629 -78.05 -111.13 27.30
C ALA A 629 -78.89 -110.87 26.04
N CYS A 630 -78.88 -111.82 25.10
CA CYS A 630 -79.64 -111.77 23.84
C CYS A 630 -80.97 -112.52 23.94
N GLU A 631 -81.96 -112.15 23.13
CA GLU A 631 -83.21 -112.90 22.97
C GLU A 631 -83.00 -114.31 22.36
N GLU A 632 -83.94 -115.23 22.65
CA GLU A 632 -83.91 -116.63 22.22
C GLU A 632 -83.66 -116.77 20.71
N GLY A 633 -82.67 -117.60 20.33
CA GLY A 633 -82.28 -117.85 18.94
C GLY A 633 -81.05 -117.07 18.46
N SER A 634 -80.44 -116.24 19.32
CA SER A 634 -79.19 -115.53 19.01
C SER A 634 -78.13 -115.67 20.12
N SER A 635 -76.85 -115.78 19.73
CA SER A 635 -75.71 -115.88 20.64
C SER A 635 -75.03 -114.53 20.83
N LEU A 636 -74.60 -114.24 22.05
CA LEU A 636 -73.90 -113.00 22.40
C LEU A 636 -72.46 -113.04 21.87
N ASN A 637 -72.11 -112.07 21.02
CA ASN A 637 -70.77 -111.86 20.50
C ASN A 637 -70.09 -110.71 21.25
N GLY A 638 -69.16 -111.06 22.12
CA GLY A 638 -68.43 -110.15 23.01
C GLY A 638 -68.51 -110.58 24.48
N SER A 639 -68.04 -109.72 25.39
CA SER A 639 -68.06 -109.98 26.82
C SER A 639 -69.49 -109.90 27.40
N SER A 640 -69.93 -110.95 28.10
CA SER A 640 -71.27 -111.00 28.71
C SER A 640 -71.44 -110.08 29.92
N VAL A 641 -70.33 -109.57 30.48
CA VAL A 641 -70.32 -108.65 31.61
C VAL A 641 -69.21 -107.60 31.43
N LEU A 642 -69.55 -106.32 31.64
CA LEU A 642 -68.60 -105.21 31.67
C LEU A 642 -68.49 -104.64 33.10
N LEU A 643 -67.27 -104.36 33.54
CA LEU A 643 -66.99 -103.71 34.83
C LEU A 643 -66.35 -102.32 34.63
N CYS A 644 -66.75 -101.36 35.44
CA CYS A 644 -66.15 -100.02 35.47
C CYS A 644 -64.88 -100.02 36.33
N SER A 645 -63.73 -99.83 35.69
CA SER A 645 -62.40 -99.85 36.31
C SER A 645 -62.07 -98.54 37.05
N PRO A 646 -61.06 -98.51 37.94
CA PRO A 646 -60.73 -97.31 38.72
C PRO A 646 -60.17 -96.16 37.87
N THR A 647 -59.81 -96.42 36.61
CA THR A 647 -59.36 -95.41 35.64
C THR A 647 -60.51 -94.75 34.87
N GLY A 648 -61.77 -95.17 35.07
CA GLY A 648 -62.94 -94.63 34.36
C GLY A 648 -63.21 -95.25 33.00
N LEU A 649 -62.63 -96.43 32.71
CA LEU A 649 -62.87 -97.21 31.49
C LEU A 649 -63.60 -98.51 31.80
N TRP A 650 -64.43 -98.97 30.86
CA TRP A 650 -65.00 -100.31 30.90
C TRP A 650 -63.95 -101.36 30.55
N THR A 651 -64.07 -102.55 31.14
CA THR A 651 -63.17 -103.69 30.87
C THR A 651 -63.13 -104.11 29.41
N ASP A 652 -64.19 -103.87 28.65
CA ASP A 652 -64.32 -104.20 27.23
C ASP A 652 -65.40 -103.31 26.57
N SER A 653 -65.56 -103.41 25.25
CA SER A 653 -66.60 -102.73 24.47
C SER A 653 -67.96 -103.45 24.54
N PRO A 654 -69.10 -102.74 24.33
CA PRO A 654 -70.43 -103.34 24.43
C PRO A 654 -70.67 -104.47 23.40
N PRO A 655 -71.19 -105.65 23.82
CA PRO A 655 -71.38 -106.82 22.94
C PRO A 655 -72.57 -106.66 21.97
N SER A 656 -72.68 -107.57 20.99
CA SER A 656 -73.76 -107.61 19.98
C SER A 656 -74.35 -109.02 19.82
N CYS A 657 -75.59 -109.16 19.35
CA CYS A 657 -76.27 -110.46 19.18
C CYS A 657 -76.21 -110.96 17.72
N ILE A 658 -75.85 -112.24 17.49
CA ILE A 658 -75.76 -112.86 16.15
C ILE A 658 -76.65 -114.11 16.08
N GLY A 659 -77.42 -114.29 15.00
CA GLY A 659 -78.30 -115.45 14.78
C GLY A 659 -77.59 -116.67 14.19
N MET A 660 -77.96 -117.90 14.61
CA MET A 660 -77.36 -119.16 14.14
C MET A 660 -78.07 -119.76 12.91
N SER A 661 -77.31 -120.20 11.90
CA SER A 661 -77.79 -121.04 10.77
C SER A 661 -77.28 -122.48 10.89
N MET A 662 -78.14 -123.46 10.54
CA MET A 662 -77.91 -124.90 10.72
C MET A 662 -76.82 -125.48 9.80
N GLY A 663 -75.85 -126.20 10.38
CA GLY A 663 -75.12 -127.24 9.65
C GLY A 663 -73.68 -127.49 10.09
N THR A 664 -73.48 -128.26 11.17
CA THR A 664 -72.50 -129.36 11.28
C THR A 664 -72.48 -129.87 12.72
N ALA A 665 -73.26 -130.94 12.95
CA ALA A 665 -73.12 -131.84 14.08
C ALA A 665 -71.98 -132.85 13.80
N MET A 666 -71.45 -133.45 14.88
CA MET A 666 -70.57 -134.63 14.93
C MET A 666 -69.07 -134.42 14.64
N LEU A 667 -68.25 -134.40 15.71
CA LEU A 667 -67.23 -135.43 15.97
C LEU A 667 -66.73 -135.36 17.43
N LEU A 668 -66.59 -136.55 18.03
CA LEU A 668 -66.45 -136.85 19.46
C LEU A 668 -64.99 -136.92 19.97
N TYR A 669 -64.82 -136.58 21.27
CA TYR A 669 -64.06 -137.22 22.36
C TYR A 669 -62.73 -138.02 22.15
N ALA A 670 -61.70 -137.66 22.94
CA ALA A 670 -60.82 -138.50 23.79
C ALA A 670 -59.64 -137.61 24.32
N GLY A 671 -59.05 -137.70 25.51
CA GLY A 671 -59.06 -138.65 26.62
C GLY A 671 -58.31 -138.07 27.84
N ALA A 672 -58.31 -138.82 28.94
CA ALA A 672 -58.12 -138.41 30.32
C ALA A 672 -56.67 -138.50 30.90
N GLY A 673 -56.50 -138.02 32.15
CA GLY A 673 -55.49 -138.47 33.14
C GLY A 673 -54.33 -137.49 33.40
N ALA A 674 -54.33 -136.72 34.50
CA ALA A 674 -53.90 -137.05 35.87
C ALA A 674 -52.38 -137.06 36.10
N ALA A 675 -51.87 -136.21 37.00
CA ALA A 675 -51.13 -136.60 38.22
C ALA A 675 -50.22 -135.48 38.77
N SER A 676 -50.33 -135.31 40.09
CA SER A 676 -49.41 -134.61 40.98
C SER A 676 -48.08 -135.37 41.12
N ALA A 677 -46.95 -134.67 41.01
CA ALA A 677 -45.68 -134.86 41.73
C ALA A 677 -44.51 -134.21 40.96
N ILE A 678 -43.44 -133.86 41.67
CA ILE A 678 -42.12 -133.35 41.24
C ILE A 678 -41.86 -131.90 41.69
N LEU A 679 -41.98 -131.70 43.00
CA LEU A 679 -40.94 -131.03 43.78
C LEU A 679 -39.90 -132.13 44.10
N ILE A 680 -38.60 -131.84 43.95
CA ILE A 680 -37.46 -132.78 44.06
C ILE A 680 -37.15 -133.46 42.71
N LEU A 681 -36.41 -132.78 41.83
CA LEU A 681 -35.40 -133.37 40.91
C LEU A 681 -34.61 -132.33 40.08
N VAL A 682 -34.92 -131.02 40.16
CA VAL A 682 -34.14 -130.00 39.42
C VAL A 682 -33.04 -129.32 40.27
N LEU A 683 -32.96 -129.61 41.57
CA LEU A 683 -31.85 -129.16 42.43
C LEU A 683 -30.55 -130.00 42.32
N VAL A 684 -30.51 -131.06 41.52
CA VAL A 684 -29.30 -131.91 41.37
C VAL A 684 -28.73 -131.88 39.95
N GLY A 685 -29.37 -131.14 39.03
CA GLY A 685 -29.00 -131.10 37.62
C GLY A 685 -27.70 -130.36 37.33
N LEU A 686 -27.63 -129.05 37.57
CA LEU A 686 -26.63 -128.24 36.85
C LEU A 686 -25.88 -127.23 37.72
N VAL A 687 -25.52 -127.68 38.93
CA VAL A 687 -24.14 -127.51 39.47
C VAL A 687 -23.09 -128.00 38.44
N PHE A 688 -23.50 -128.77 37.44
CA PHE A 688 -22.73 -129.19 36.26
C PHE A 688 -22.54 -128.10 35.17
N LEU A 689 -23.06 -126.87 35.31
CA LEU A 689 -22.78 -125.75 34.38
C LEU A 689 -21.97 -124.59 34.99
N VAL A 690 -21.34 -124.79 36.15
CA VAL A 690 -20.30 -123.86 36.63
C VAL A 690 -18.90 -124.26 36.15
N MET A 691 -18.67 -125.44 35.57
CA MET A 691 -17.30 -125.92 35.29
C MET A 691 -17.04 -126.47 33.88
N MET A 692 -17.66 -125.87 32.88
CA MET A 692 -17.14 -125.85 31.51
C MET A 692 -17.81 -124.66 30.83
N GLN A 693 -17.15 -123.69 30.27
CA GLN A 693 -15.77 -123.51 29.91
C GLN A 693 -15.71 -122.00 29.68
N PHE A 694 -14.66 -121.33 30.17
CA PHE A 694 -13.56 -121.08 29.26
C PHE A 694 -14.01 -120.64 27.86
N LYS A 695 -14.31 -119.35 27.75
CA LYS A 695 -13.84 -118.44 26.71
C LYS A 695 -14.40 -117.08 27.09
N ARG A 696 -13.67 -116.20 27.78
CA ARG A 696 -12.42 -115.57 27.37
C ARG A 696 -12.48 -115.14 25.91
N LYS A 697 -12.45 -113.82 25.73
CA LYS A 697 -12.02 -113.08 24.54
C LYS A 697 -12.93 -113.05 23.31
N GLY A 698 -13.23 -111.82 22.94
CA GLY A 698 -13.61 -111.28 21.64
C GLY A 698 -13.96 -109.81 21.90
N GLU A 699 -12.96 -108.98 22.22
CA GLU A 699 -12.38 -107.96 21.30
C GLU A 699 -13.24 -106.70 21.30
N SER A 700 -12.82 -105.55 21.85
CA SER A 700 -11.68 -104.70 21.49
C SER A 700 -11.76 -104.16 20.07
N ILE A 701 -11.36 -102.88 19.96
CA ILE A 701 -10.79 -102.16 18.79
C ILE A 701 -11.76 -101.10 18.24
N MET A 702 -11.51 -99.83 18.56
CA MET A 702 -10.56 -98.89 17.88
C MET A 702 -11.28 -98.32 16.65
N ASN A 703 -11.16 -97.06 16.28
CA ASN A 703 -10.40 -95.93 16.76
C ASN A 703 -11.01 -94.74 15.98
N ASP A 704 -11.20 -93.58 16.60
CA ASP A 704 -10.16 -92.53 16.63
C ASP A 704 -10.03 -91.90 15.24
N GLU A 705 -10.37 -90.62 15.13
CA GLU A 705 -9.35 -89.60 15.32
C GLU A 705 -9.97 -88.21 15.25
N GLN A 706 -9.52 -87.39 16.21
CA GLN A 706 -9.62 -85.94 16.28
C GLN A 706 -8.68 -85.33 15.19
N PRO A 707 -8.56 -83.99 15.04
CA PRO A 707 -7.85 -83.11 15.99
C PRO A 707 -8.71 -81.96 16.54
N TRP A 708 -8.71 -81.60 17.84
CA TRP A 708 -7.66 -80.87 18.61
C TRP A 708 -7.21 -79.59 17.89
N ALA A 709 -7.29 -78.37 18.43
CA ALA A 709 -6.81 -77.84 19.71
C ALA A 709 -7.40 -76.39 19.80
N GLU A 710 -7.52 -75.64 20.90
CA GLU A 710 -7.15 -75.71 22.31
C GLU A 710 -7.81 -74.47 22.97
N THR A 711 -8.52 -74.68 24.09
CA THR A 711 -8.39 -73.98 25.41
C THR A 711 -7.99 -72.50 25.51
N GLU A 712 -8.35 -71.70 26.51
CA GLU A 712 -9.29 -71.65 27.66
C GLU A 712 -9.07 -70.22 28.24
N ASN A 713 -10.10 -69.63 28.85
CA ASN A 713 -10.17 -68.79 30.08
C ASN A 713 -8.90 -68.11 30.69
N PRO A 714 -9.00 -67.11 31.62
CA PRO A 714 -10.19 -66.52 32.26
C PRO A 714 -10.07 -64.97 32.52
N ALA A 715 -10.95 -64.47 33.40
CA ALA A 715 -10.62 -63.57 34.52
C ALA A 715 -10.67 -62.02 34.35
N PHE A 716 -11.60 -61.46 35.13
CA PHE A 716 -11.54 -60.23 35.95
C PHE A 716 -11.66 -58.83 35.33
N GLU A 717 -12.67 -58.12 35.86
CA GLU A 717 -12.76 -56.67 36.19
C GLU A 717 -12.09 -55.65 35.25
N PHE A 718 -12.92 -54.81 34.61
CA PHE A 718 -13.23 -53.43 35.04
C PHE A 718 -14.47 -52.89 34.32
#